data_AF-A0A1I3X6G2-F1
#
_entry.id   AF-A0A1I3X6G2-F1
#
_cell.length_a   1.000
_cell.length_b   1.000
_cell.length_c   1.000
_cell.angle_alpha   90.00
_cell.angle_beta   90.00
_cell.angle_gamma   90.00
#
_symmetry.space_group_name_H-M   'P 1'
#
loop_
_entity.id
_entity.type
_entity.pdbx_description
1 polymer ?
#
loop_
_entity_poly.entity_id
_entity_poly.type
_entity_poly.pdbx_seq_one_letter_code
_entity_poly.pdbx_strand_id
1 'polypeptide(L)'
;MKEIMLKGLQLSCYSACVDIWNNSSIIRNNHAFIEKNNLSFCDHLFKEIEKHEAEAILSTNNLDTSSLKSLGEGTIIIIPFKRISDGSICALRMVDKFMNQIVIDAREHGEAVFFGTEEIPRNAANDVLIILSTEINAAVDAATEVGAIGAVPLFADELATSGSELRDVLPDVYIVILAELTEDGAIKEEYESMAQASRAVLAKPDFGPKRKRHETSFGQLSQRVDRGMAVAHSVQIAVERLLKENLSQAELIKQENGLIFKCAADIVPQPIDWLWLGWLAKKKFHIIGGPPGSSKTTAAVMVAATVSTGGYWPDGTRCERGQVAIWSGEDGAEDTLVPRLIAAGADLNNIHFLNGVVGESGAGNRAFDTSRDYPKVRQAAEIIGGLRLLILDPIVSSISGDSHKNAEVRRDLQPVIEFAEQANCVVIGITHFSKGTQGKDVAERITGSIAFSALPRVVMVISKRMNKETGQEERVIVRAKSNIGPDRGGFTFDVKEVELPSVPGLFASKVEWGVFLDEDAKTILDNAAPSQQKVSAREEATSFLEQILADGPLRQRDVKEATEVKGLAWATVRRAKTLLGIVTKKKAYSDAGYWEWSLPGEGVEVEPAEFPTDFDQTVANLGSPDTCEDDPKMLTCS
;
A
#
# COMPACT_ATOMS: atom_id res chain seq x y z
N MET A 1 45.58 -46.53 -15.38
CA MET A 1 46.43 -46.40 -16.58
C MET A 1 45.67 -45.80 -17.76
N LYS A 2 44.56 -46.41 -18.22
CA LYS A 2 43.69 -45.84 -19.28
C LYS A 2 43.17 -44.42 -18.95
N GLU A 3 42.72 -44.19 -17.73
CA GLU A 3 42.24 -42.87 -17.26
C GLU A 3 43.36 -41.82 -17.17
N ILE A 4 44.58 -42.22 -16.80
CA ILE A 4 45.76 -41.34 -16.77
C ILE A 4 46.19 -40.97 -18.19
N MET A 5 46.15 -41.93 -19.13
CA MET A 5 46.42 -41.65 -20.55
C MET A 5 45.35 -40.75 -21.17
N LEU A 6 44.07 -40.94 -20.83
CA LEU A 6 42.98 -40.08 -21.27
C LEU A 6 43.16 -38.64 -20.78
N LYS A 7 43.49 -38.44 -19.49
CA LYS A 7 43.81 -37.11 -18.95
C LYS A 7 45.03 -36.47 -19.61
N GLY A 8 46.08 -37.25 -19.89
CA GLY A 8 47.27 -36.76 -20.59
C GLY A 8 46.98 -36.32 -22.03
N LEU A 9 46.15 -37.07 -22.75
CA LEU A 9 45.70 -36.71 -24.10
C LEU A 9 44.85 -35.42 -24.06
N GLN A 10 43.94 -35.31 -23.08
CA GLN A 10 43.09 -34.13 -22.92
C GLN A 10 43.89 -32.85 -22.63
N LEU A 11 44.91 -32.93 -21.76
CA LEU A 11 45.85 -31.83 -21.51
C LEU A 11 46.59 -31.41 -22.79
N SER A 12 46.98 -32.37 -23.61
CA SER A 12 47.65 -32.12 -24.90
C SER A 12 46.70 -31.43 -25.90
N CYS A 13 45.44 -31.87 -25.98
CA CYS A 13 44.40 -31.20 -26.76
C CYS A 13 44.14 -29.76 -26.28
N TYR A 14 44.09 -29.56 -24.96
CA TYR A 14 43.86 -28.23 -24.38
C TYR A 14 45.00 -27.26 -24.72
N SER A 15 46.24 -27.70 -24.52
CA SER A 15 47.44 -26.92 -24.89
C SER A 15 47.43 -26.60 -26.39
N ALA A 16 47.13 -27.58 -27.24
CA ALA A 16 46.99 -27.36 -28.68
C ALA A 16 45.91 -26.32 -29.05
N CYS A 17 44.73 -26.36 -28.42
CA CYS A 17 43.69 -25.37 -28.64
C CYS A 17 44.17 -23.95 -28.29
N VAL A 18 44.83 -23.79 -27.15
CA VAL A 18 45.36 -22.49 -26.71
C VAL A 18 46.48 -22.00 -27.62
N ASP A 19 47.43 -22.88 -27.96
CA ASP A 19 48.57 -22.55 -28.83
C ASP A 19 48.11 -22.14 -30.22
N ILE A 20 47.20 -22.91 -30.84
CA ILE A 20 46.64 -22.57 -32.15
C ILE A 20 45.92 -21.23 -32.07
N TRP A 21 45.05 -21.03 -31.06
CA TRP A 21 44.33 -19.78 -30.92
C TRP A 21 45.25 -18.57 -30.77
N ASN A 22 46.34 -18.70 -30.01
CA ASN A 22 47.30 -17.61 -29.77
C ASN A 22 48.20 -17.32 -30.97
N ASN A 23 48.53 -18.35 -31.78
CA ASN A 23 49.34 -18.19 -32.98
C ASN A 23 48.52 -17.84 -34.24
N SER A 24 47.19 -17.93 -34.18
CA SER A 24 46.31 -17.54 -35.28
C SER A 24 46.15 -16.02 -35.36
N SER A 25 46.02 -15.51 -36.58
CA SER A 25 45.80 -14.09 -36.87
C SER A 25 44.32 -13.74 -36.93
N ILE A 26 43.97 -12.48 -36.69
CA ILE A 26 42.64 -11.95 -37.04
C ILE A 26 42.47 -12.10 -38.55
N ILE A 27 41.25 -12.45 -38.98
CA ILE A 27 40.93 -12.68 -40.39
C ILE A 27 41.21 -11.43 -41.22
N ARG A 28 41.96 -11.59 -42.32
CA ARG A 28 42.36 -10.48 -43.19
C ARG A 28 41.59 -10.41 -44.51
N ASN A 29 40.93 -11.50 -44.91
CA ASN A 29 40.25 -11.65 -46.20
C ASN A 29 38.82 -12.17 -46.03
N ASN A 30 37.98 -11.95 -47.06
CA ASN A 30 36.68 -12.64 -47.21
C ASN A 30 36.92 -14.14 -47.48
N HIS A 31 37.14 -14.94 -46.43
CA HIS A 31 37.23 -16.39 -46.57
C HIS A 31 35.87 -16.97 -47.01
N ALA A 32 35.89 -17.99 -47.87
CA ALA A 32 34.68 -18.56 -48.50
C ALA A 32 33.62 -19.00 -47.48
N PHE A 33 34.04 -19.47 -46.30
CA PHE A 33 33.13 -19.81 -45.20
C PHE A 33 32.34 -18.61 -44.68
N ILE A 34 32.98 -17.43 -44.54
CA ILE A 34 32.31 -16.20 -44.07
C ILE A 34 31.33 -15.71 -45.11
N GLU A 35 31.73 -15.67 -46.38
CA GLU A 35 30.84 -15.24 -47.47
C GLU A 35 29.63 -16.16 -47.62
N LYS A 36 29.86 -17.48 -47.65
CA LYS A 36 28.79 -18.48 -47.82
C LYS A 36 27.77 -18.45 -46.69
N ASN A 37 28.21 -18.17 -45.46
CA ASN A 37 27.35 -18.13 -44.28
C ASN A 37 26.95 -16.71 -43.86
N ASN A 38 27.34 -15.68 -44.63
CA ASN A 38 27.05 -14.27 -44.34
C ASN A 38 27.50 -13.81 -42.94
N LEU A 39 28.70 -14.20 -42.49
CA LEU A 39 29.16 -13.99 -41.11
C LEU A 39 29.99 -12.72 -40.89
N SER A 40 29.88 -11.73 -41.77
CA SER A 40 30.74 -10.53 -41.73
C SER A 40 30.59 -9.70 -40.44
N PHE A 41 29.47 -9.82 -39.71
CA PHE A 41 29.27 -9.11 -38.45
C PHE A 41 30.10 -9.67 -37.28
N CYS A 42 30.47 -10.95 -37.36
CA CYS A 42 31.20 -11.66 -36.29
C CYS A 42 32.57 -12.18 -36.76
N ASP A 43 33.10 -11.67 -37.87
CA ASP A 43 34.39 -12.08 -38.42
C ASP A 43 35.56 -11.90 -37.43
N HIS A 44 35.48 -10.86 -36.60
CA HIS A 44 36.41 -10.55 -35.51
C HIS A 44 36.43 -11.60 -34.39
N LEU A 45 35.42 -12.48 -34.30
CA LEU A 45 35.36 -13.59 -33.34
C LEU A 45 36.04 -14.86 -33.84
N PHE A 46 36.42 -14.88 -35.11
CA PHE A 46 37.14 -15.97 -35.75
C PHE A 46 38.60 -15.58 -35.97
N LYS A 47 39.44 -16.60 -36.18
CA LYS A 47 40.84 -16.40 -36.54
C LYS A 47 41.20 -17.23 -37.76
N GLU A 48 42.31 -16.89 -38.40
CA GLU A 48 42.89 -17.65 -39.50
C GLU A 48 44.31 -18.10 -39.17
N ILE A 49 44.66 -19.30 -39.65
CA ILE A 49 46.01 -19.86 -39.55
C ILE A 49 46.30 -20.65 -40.83
N GLU A 50 47.57 -20.75 -41.22
CA GLU A 50 47.95 -21.64 -42.32
C GLU A 50 47.94 -23.10 -41.86
N LYS A 51 47.43 -24.01 -42.69
CA LYS A 51 47.30 -25.43 -42.35
C LYS A 51 48.62 -26.04 -41.83
N HIS A 52 49.74 -25.74 -42.48
CA HIS A 52 51.06 -26.27 -42.10
C HIS A 52 51.53 -25.77 -40.71
N GLU A 53 51.12 -24.56 -40.29
CA GLU A 53 51.41 -24.04 -38.95
C GLU A 53 50.57 -24.78 -37.90
N ALA A 54 49.27 -25.02 -38.18
CA ALA A 54 48.42 -25.84 -37.33
C ALA A 54 48.98 -27.27 -37.18
N GLU A 55 49.43 -27.89 -38.27
CA GLU A 55 50.09 -29.22 -38.25
C GLU A 55 51.33 -29.24 -37.35
N ALA A 56 52.15 -28.18 -37.40
CA ALA A 56 53.34 -28.06 -36.55
C ALA A 56 52.98 -27.93 -35.07
N ILE A 57 51.95 -27.15 -34.73
CA ILE A 57 51.48 -26.98 -33.35
C ILE A 57 50.91 -28.29 -32.80
N LEU A 58 50.10 -29.02 -33.57
CA LEU A 58 49.59 -30.33 -33.15
C LEU A 58 50.71 -31.35 -32.93
N SER A 59 51.68 -31.39 -33.84
CA SER A 59 52.84 -32.29 -33.71
C SER A 59 53.65 -31.99 -32.45
N THR A 60 53.85 -30.71 -32.14
CA THR A 60 54.56 -30.25 -30.92
C THR A 60 53.82 -30.65 -29.64
N ASN A 61 52.49 -30.70 -29.70
CA ASN A 61 51.63 -31.16 -28.63
C ASN A 61 51.43 -32.70 -28.63
N ASN A 62 52.19 -33.46 -29.41
CA ASN A 62 52.10 -34.93 -29.52
C ASN A 62 50.72 -35.45 -29.97
N LEU A 63 49.99 -34.68 -30.79
CA LEU A 63 48.70 -35.08 -31.34
C LEU A 63 48.86 -35.64 -32.77
N ASP A 64 47.99 -36.58 -33.13
CA ASP A 64 47.93 -37.13 -34.48
C ASP A 64 47.42 -36.08 -35.47
N THR A 65 48.18 -35.84 -36.53
CA THR A 65 47.84 -34.88 -37.59
C THR A 65 47.16 -35.55 -38.79
N SER A 66 46.91 -36.86 -38.76
CA SER A 66 46.29 -37.59 -39.88
C SER A 66 44.94 -36.99 -40.30
N SER A 67 44.14 -36.50 -39.36
CA SER A 67 42.85 -35.86 -39.60
C SER A 67 42.95 -34.56 -40.40
N LEU A 68 44.06 -33.82 -40.31
CA LEU A 68 44.27 -32.58 -41.07
C LEU A 68 44.40 -32.83 -42.57
N LYS A 69 44.70 -34.06 -43.00
CA LYS A 69 44.74 -34.44 -44.42
C LYS A 69 43.38 -34.30 -45.11
N SER A 70 42.29 -34.29 -44.34
CA SER A 70 40.94 -34.04 -44.86
C SER A 70 40.71 -32.57 -45.21
N LEU A 71 41.51 -31.64 -44.67
CA LEU A 71 41.47 -30.23 -45.02
C LEU A 71 42.34 -29.97 -46.26
N GLY A 72 41.85 -29.10 -47.13
CA GLY A 72 42.61 -28.57 -48.27
C GLY A 72 43.78 -27.70 -47.82
N GLU A 73 44.75 -27.55 -48.72
CA GLU A 73 45.94 -26.72 -48.47
C GLU A 73 45.62 -25.22 -48.40
N GLY A 74 46.36 -24.53 -47.54
CA GLY A 74 46.32 -23.07 -47.34
C GLY A 74 45.71 -22.65 -46.02
N THR A 75 45.11 -21.46 -46.01
CA THR A 75 44.48 -20.83 -44.85
C THR A 75 43.23 -21.59 -44.39
N ILE A 76 43.11 -21.78 -43.08
CA ILE A 76 41.95 -22.37 -42.40
C ILE A 76 41.37 -21.38 -41.39
N ILE A 77 40.04 -21.34 -41.26
CA ILE A 77 39.33 -20.60 -40.21
C ILE A 77 39.31 -21.41 -38.93
N ILE A 78 39.53 -20.74 -37.81
CA ILE A 78 39.44 -21.25 -36.46
C ILE A 78 38.24 -20.61 -35.74
N ILE A 79 37.30 -21.46 -35.30
CA ILE A 79 36.13 -21.07 -34.52
C ILE A 79 36.31 -21.57 -33.08
N PRO A 80 36.34 -20.68 -32.07
CA PRO A 80 36.57 -21.06 -30.69
C PRO A 80 35.28 -21.51 -30.01
N PHE A 81 35.36 -22.60 -29.25
CA PHE A 81 34.29 -23.04 -28.34
C PHE A 81 34.80 -22.95 -26.91
N LYS A 82 34.00 -22.26 -26.09
CA LYS A 82 34.35 -21.87 -24.72
C LYS A 82 33.45 -22.57 -23.70
N ARG A 83 34.01 -22.86 -22.53
CA ARG A 83 33.24 -23.32 -21.37
C ARG A 83 32.34 -22.21 -20.87
N ILE A 84 31.11 -22.53 -20.47
CA ILE A 84 30.22 -21.55 -19.82
C ILE A 84 30.79 -21.14 -18.45
N SER A 85 31.37 -22.11 -17.72
CA SER A 85 31.80 -21.95 -16.34
C SER A 85 32.88 -20.89 -16.13
N ASP A 86 33.88 -20.83 -17.02
CA ASP A 86 35.03 -19.93 -16.88
C ASP A 86 35.39 -19.11 -18.13
N GLY A 87 34.71 -19.35 -19.27
CA GLY A 87 34.96 -18.67 -20.54
C GLY A 87 36.23 -19.13 -21.26
N SER A 88 36.93 -20.15 -20.76
CA SER A 88 38.15 -20.66 -21.36
C SER A 88 37.87 -21.44 -22.65
N ILE A 89 38.77 -21.31 -23.63
CA ILE A 89 38.71 -22.08 -24.87
C ILE A 89 39.13 -23.51 -24.58
N CYS A 90 38.32 -24.48 -24.98
CA CYS A 90 38.64 -25.89 -24.82
C CYS A 90 38.27 -26.76 -26.02
N ALA A 91 37.68 -26.18 -27.06
CA ALA A 91 37.57 -26.83 -28.35
C ALA A 91 37.71 -25.81 -29.49
N LEU A 92 38.23 -26.26 -30.63
CA LEU A 92 38.35 -25.48 -31.85
C LEU A 92 37.72 -26.25 -33.01
N ARG A 93 36.85 -25.59 -33.77
CA ARG A 93 36.42 -26.08 -35.08
C ARG A 93 37.25 -25.40 -36.16
N MET A 94 37.90 -26.20 -36.99
CA MET A 94 38.71 -25.73 -38.11
C MET A 94 37.97 -25.95 -39.41
N VAL A 95 37.89 -24.93 -40.26
CA VAL A 95 37.17 -25.00 -41.53
C VAL A 95 38.03 -24.48 -42.66
N ASP A 96 38.21 -25.28 -43.70
CA ASP A 96 38.95 -24.85 -44.91
C ASP A 96 38.05 -24.10 -45.90
N LYS A 97 38.65 -23.60 -46.98
CA LYS A 97 37.93 -22.93 -48.08
C LYS A 97 36.94 -23.83 -48.85
N PHE A 98 37.06 -25.15 -48.72
CA PHE A 98 36.20 -26.15 -49.34
C PHE A 98 35.06 -26.61 -48.42
N MET A 99 34.94 -26.01 -47.23
CA MET A 99 33.97 -26.35 -46.19
C MET A 99 34.22 -27.71 -45.52
N ASN A 100 35.40 -28.31 -45.69
CA ASN A 100 35.81 -29.45 -44.88
C ASN A 100 36.10 -28.97 -43.46
N GLN A 101 35.73 -29.79 -42.48
CA GLN A 101 35.79 -29.40 -41.08
C GLN A 101 36.44 -30.49 -40.24
N ILE A 102 37.25 -30.07 -39.27
CA ILE A 102 37.72 -30.93 -38.19
C ILE A 102 37.51 -30.22 -36.86
N VAL A 103 37.47 -31.00 -35.78
CA VAL A 103 37.33 -30.47 -34.41
C VAL A 103 38.49 -30.99 -33.58
N ILE A 104 39.11 -30.07 -32.84
CA ILE A 104 39.97 -30.42 -31.71
C ILE A 104 39.15 -30.23 -30.46
N ASP A 105 38.93 -31.32 -29.73
CA ASP A 105 38.09 -31.34 -28.53
C ASP A 105 38.95 -31.71 -27.32
N ALA A 106 39.05 -30.78 -26.35
CA ALA A 106 39.76 -30.98 -25.09
C ALA A 106 38.81 -31.03 -23.88
N ARG A 107 37.50 -31.17 -24.12
CA ARG A 107 36.47 -31.19 -23.08
C ARG A 107 36.49 -32.48 -22.27
N GLU A 108 35.94 -32.40 -21.06
CA GLU A 108 35.53 -33.61 -20.36
C GLU A 108 34.25 -34.17 -20.99
N HIS A 109 34.05 -35.49 -20.88
CA HIS A 109 32.87 -36.13 -21.47
C HIS A 109 31.59 -35.56 -20.83
N GLY A 110 30.73 -34.95 -21.63
CA GLY A 110 29.45 -34.38 -21.19
C GLY A 110 29.48 -32.90 -20.82
N GLU A 111 30.62 -32.21 -20.98
CA GLU A 111 30.75 -30.77 -20.77
C GLU A 111 30.25 -29.97 -21.99
N ALA A 112 29.28 -29.08 -21.77
CA ALA A 112 28.77 -28.19 -22.80
C ALA A 112 29.74 -27.03 -23.08
N VAL A 113 29.94 -26.74 -24.36
CA VAL A 113 30.72 -25.58 -24.81
C VAL A 113 30.01 -24.88 -25.95
N PHE A 114 30.28 -23.59 -26.06
CA PHE A 114 29.60 -22.73 -27.01
C PHE A 114 30.58 -21.88 -27.77
N PHE A 115 30.29 -21.71 -29.05
CA PHE A 115 30.61 -20.48 -29.72
C PHE A 115 29.54 -19.45 -29.34
N GLY A 116 29.95 -18.31 -28.82
CA GLY A 116 29.08 -17.18 -28.50
C GLY A 116 29.39 -15.98 -29.39
N THR A 117 28.37 -15.26 -29.86
CA THR A 117 28.54 -13.98 -30.57
C THR A 117 29.06 -12.87 -29.66
N GLU A 118 28.93 -13.05 -28.35
CA GLU A 118 29.51 -12.23 -27.30
C GLU A 118 29.98 -13.13 -26.15
N GLU A 119 30.67 -12.57 -25.16
CA GLU A 119 30.98 -13.29 -23.93
C GLU A 119 29.71 -13.54 -23.13
N ILE A 120 29.40 -14.80 -22.84
CA ILE A 120 28.23 -15.17 -22.04
C ILE A 120 28.46 -14.66 -20.59
N PRO A 121 27.60 -13.78 -20.06
CA PRO A 121 27.78 -13.17 -18.75
C PRO A 121 27.63 -14.19 -17.62
N ARG A 122 28.51 -14.11 -16.60
CA ARG A 122 28.56 -15.08 -15.49
C ARG A 122 27.48 -14.89 -14.41
N ASN A 123 26.98 -13.66 -14.27
CA ASN A 123 25.91 -13.27 -13.33
C ASN A 123 24.86 -12.46 -14.10
N ALA A 124 24.18 -13.14 -15.00
CA ALA A 124 23.17 -12.54 -15.86
C ALA A 124 21.81 -12.51 -15.13
N ALA A 125 21.10 -11.37 -15.20
CA ALA A 125 19.74 -11.26 -14.67
C ALA A 125 18.71 -11.58 -15.78
N ASN A 126 17.42 -11.44 -15.44
CA ASN A 126 16.26 -11.64 -16.34
C ASN A 126 16.23 -10.70 -17.57
N ASP A 127 17.24 -9.87 -17.80
CA ASP A 127 17.34 -8.95 -18.94
C ASP A 127 18.21 -9.50 -20.09
N VAL A 128 18.98 -10.57 -19.86
CA VAL A 128 19.82 -11.18 -20.89
C VAL A 128 19.03 -12.23 -21.69
N LEU A 129 19.01 -12.06 -23.02
CA LEU A 129 18.45 -13.00 -23.97
C LEU A 129 19.55 -13.78 -24.69
N ILE A 130 19.48 -15.11 -24.62
CA ILE A 130 20.37 -16.02 -25.34
C ILE A 130 19.58 -16.75 -26.42
N ILE A 131 20.10 -16.73 -27.65
CA ILE A 131 19.55 -17.43 -28.80
C ILE A 131 20.41 -18.67 -29.07
N LEU A 132 19.83 -19.85 -28.83
CA LEU A 132 20.47 -21.13 -29.09
C LEU A 132 20.11 -21.65 -30.48
N SER A 133 21.12 -22.05 -31.25
CA SER A 133 20.93 -22.67 -32.57
C SER A 133 21.97 -23.74 -32.85
N THR A 134 21.65 -24.69 -33.72
CA THR A 134 22.62 -25.64 -34.29
C THR A 134 23.47 -25.01 -35.40
N GLU A 135 23.02 -23.91 -35.99
CA GLU A 135 23.63 -23.26 -37.15
C GLU A 135 24.24 -21.90 -36.76
N ILE A 136 25.53 -21.69 -37.06
CA ILE A 136 26.25 -20.46 -36.70
C ILE A 136 25.65 -19.21 -37.36
N ASN A 137 25.30 -19.29 -38.64
CA ASN A 137 24.67 -18.17 -39.34
C ASN A 137 23.30 -17.81 -38.76
N ALA A 138 22.50 -18.81 -38.41
CA ALA A 138 21.20 -18.59 -37.78
C ALA A 138 21.33 -17.89 -36.42
N ALA A 139 22.25 -18.35 -35.57
CA ALA A 139 22.50 -17.72 -34.28
C ALA A 139 22.99 -16.28 -34.42
N VAL A 140 23.93 -16.02 -35.35
CA VAL A 140 24.49 -14.68 -35.58
C VAL A 140 23.44 -13.72 -36.12
N ASP A 141 22.70 -14.11 -37.16
CA ASP A 141 21.67 -13.25 -37.75
C ASP A 141 20.58 -12.94 -36.71
N ALA A 142 20.09 -13.95 -36.00
CA ALA A 142 19.06 -13.77 -34.98
C ALA A 142 19.54 -12.86 -33.83
N ALA A 143 20.76 -13.09 -33.33
CA ALA A 143 21.34 -12.30 -32.25
C ALA A 143 21.50 -10.83 -32.64
N THR A 144 21.98 -10.58 -33.85
CA THR A 144 22.20 -9.23 -34.39
C THR A 144 20.89 -8.46 -34.53
N GLU A 145 19.83 -9.12 -35.04
CA GLU A 145 18.56 -8.47 -35.32
C GLU A 145 17.77 -8.09 -34.06
N VAL A 146 17.84 -8.89 -32.99
CA VAL A 146 17.07 -8.64 -31.75
C VAL A 146 17.91 -8.13 -30.58
N GLY A 147 19.21 -7.93 -30.77
CA GLY A 147 20.12 -7.48 -29.70
C GLY A 147 20.27 -8.53 -28.58
N ALA A 148 20.58 -9.77 -28.96
CA ALA A 148 20.76 -10.89 -28.06
C ALA A 148 22.16 -11.51 -28.18
N ILE A 149 22.48 -12.47 -27.32
CA ILE A 149 23.70 -13.28 -27.44
C ILE A 149 23.35 -14.55 -28.20
N GLY A 150 23.91 -14.72 -29.40
CA GLY A 150 23.80 -15.95 -30.18
C GLY A 150 24.78 -17.00 -29.64
N ALA A 151 24.32 -18.22 -29.41
CA ALA A 151 25.13 -19.31 -28.89
C ALA A 151 24.89 -20.60 -29.68
N VAL A 152 25.98 -21.29 -30.00
CA VAL A 152 25.97 -22.51 -30.82
C VAL A 152 26.81 -23.59 -30.14
N PRO A 153 26.27 -24.80 -29.91
CA PRO A 153 27.02 -25.91 -29.32
C PRO A 153 28.08 -26.46 -30.28
N LEU A 154 29.05 -27.21 -29.75
CA LEU A 154 30.11 -27.79 -30.58
C LEU A 154 29.56 -28.79 -31.60
N PHE A 155 28.55 -29.57 -31.22
CA PHE A 155 27.84 -30.47 -32.12
C PHE A 155 26.33 -30.25 -32.06
N ALA A 156 25.64 -30.49 -33.17
CA ALA A 156 24.21 -30.20 -33.29
C ALA A 156 23.34 -31.06 -32.36
N ASP A 157 23.75 -32.32 -32.11
CA ASP A 157 23.10 -33.25 -31.20
C ASP A 157 23.33 -32.91 -29.71
N GLU A 158 24.26 -32.01 -29.40
CA GLU A 158 24.51 -31.52 -28.04
C GLU A 158 23.58 -30.36 -27.64
N LEU A 159 22.71 -29.87 -28.52
CA LEU A 159 21.85 -28.70 -28.25
C LEU A 159 21.02 -28.84 -26.97
N ALA A 160 20.48 -30.04 -26.71
CA ALA A 160 19.70 -30.33 -25.51
C ALA A 160 20.53 -30.19 -24.22
N THR A 161 21.64 -30.93 -24.15
CA THR A 161 22.56 -30.93 -23.01
C THR A 161 23.12 -29.54 -22.78
N SER A 162 23.47 -28.86 -23.87
CA SER A 162 23.96 -27.50 -23.87
C SER A 162 22.95 -26.51 -23.28
N GLY A 163 21.69 -26.57 -23.73
CA GLY A 163 20.65 -25.70 -23.19
C GLY A 163 20.35 -25.96 -21.71
N SER A 164 20.37 -27.23 -21.27
CA SER A 164 20.20 -27.57 -19.84
C SER A 164 21.38 -27.07 -18.98
N GLU A 165 22.62 -27.29 -19.39
CA GLU A 165 23.79 -26.82 -18.64
C GLU A 165 23.86 -25.29 -18.60
N LEU A 166 23.50 -24.63 -19.69
CA LEU A 166 23.38 -23.16 -19.73
C LEU A 166 22.34 -22.66 -18.72
N ARG A 167 21.19 -23.33 -18.61
CA ARG A 167 20.16 -23.03 -17.63
C ARG A 167 20.62 -23.26 -16.18
N ASP A 168 21.43 -24.29 -15.95
CA ASP A 168 21.96 -24.58 -14.61
C ASP A 168 22.97 -23.52 -14.15
N VAL A 169 23.81 -23.02 -15.07
CA VAL A 169 24.78 -21.95 -14.77
C VAL A 169 24.12 -20.57 -14.72
N LEU A 170 23.13 -20.33 -15.59
CA LEU A 170 22.42 -19.05 -15.72
C LEU A 170 20.91 -19.28 -15.53
N PRO A 171 20.44 -19.39 -14.27
CA PRO A 171 19.05 -19.76 -14.00
C PRO A 171 18.04 -18.74 -14.49
N ASP A 172 18.42 -17.47 -14.54
CA ASP A 172 17.52 -16.33 -14.74
C ASP A 172 17.50 -15.79 -16.19
N VAL A 173 18.33 -16.29 -17.10
CA VAL A 173 18.36 -15.74 -18.47
C VAL A 173 17.18 -16.20 -19.32
N TYR A 174 16.81 -15.41 -20.31
CA TYR A 174 15.86 -15.85 -21.32
C TYR A 174 16.56 -16.65 -22.39
N ILE A 175 16.03 -17.83 -22.71
CA ILE A 175 16.59 -18.72 -23.72
C ILE A 175 15.53 -18.93 -24.80
N VAL A 176 15.90 -18.61 -26.04
CA VAL A 176 15.11 -18.91 -27.24
C VAL A 176 15.90 -19.91 -28.08
N ILE A 177 15.30 -21.05 -28.41
CA ILE A 177 15.90 -22.04 -29.32
C ILE A 177 15.33 -21.83 -30.72
N LEU A 178 16.20 -21.70 -31.71
CA LEU A 178 15.83 -21.64 -33.12
C LEU A 178 15.49 -23.06 -33.61
N ALA A 179 14.21 -23.34 -33.78
CA ALA A 179 13.74 -24.67 -34.12
C ALA A 179 13.91 -25.00 -35.62
N GLU A 180 14.01 -26.29 -35.91
CA GLU A 180 13.85 -26.80 -37.28
C GLU A 180 12.45 -27.37 -37.51
N LEU A 181 12.03 -27.27 -38.77
CA LEU A 181 10.77 -27.80 -39.23
C LEU A 181 10.91 -29.16 -39.90
N THR A 182 9.82 -29.91 -39.88
CA THR A 182 9.57 -31.01 -40.81
C THR A 182 9.20 -30.47 -42.21
N GLU A 183 9.18 -31.32 -43.22
CA GLU A 183 8.80 -30.91 -44.59
C GLU A 183 7.36 -30.36 -44.66
N ASP A 184 6.46 -30.89 -43.84
CA ASP A 184 5.07 -30.43 -43.69
C ASP A 184 4.95 -29.13 -42.86
N GLY A 185 6.02 -28.68 -42.21
CA GLY A 185 6.09 -27.38 -41.54
C GLY A 185 5.68 -27.38 -40.08
N ALA A 186 5.56 -28.56 -39.47
CA ALA A 186 5.54 -28.72 -38.01
C ALA A 186 6.96 -28.53 -37.45
N ILE A 187 7.07 -28.18 -36.17
CA ILE A 187 8.36 -28.19 -35.47
C ILE A 187 8.76 -29.66 -35.28
N LYS A 188 10.05 -29.99 -35.47
CA LYS A 188 10.54 -31.34 -35.18
C LYS A 188 10.44 -31.63 -33.68
N GLU A 189 9.92 -32.81 -33.31
CA GLU A 189 9.66 -33.21 -31.91
C GLU A 189 10.90 -33.12 -30.99
N GLU A 190 12.09 -33.35 -31.55
CA GLU A 190 13.37 -33.22 -30.83
C GLU A 190 13.57 -31.81 -30.23
N TYR A 191 13.14 -30.76 -30.94
CA TYR A 191 13.25 -29.38 -30.47
C TYR A 191 12.26 -29.07 -29.34
N GLU A 192 11.08 -29.68 -29.34
CA GLU A 192 10.12 -29.55 -28.22
C GLU A 192 10.70 -30.16 -26.93
N SER A 193 11.32 -31.33 -27.07
CA SER A 193 12.02 -31.99 -25.95
C SER A 193 13.19 -31.14 -25.44
N MET A 194 13.97 -30.55 -26.34
CA MET A 194 15.09 -29.65 -26.00
C MET A 194 14.62 -28.38 -25.27
N ALA A 195 13.55 -27.75 -25.75
CA ALA A 195 12.97 -26.56 -25.13
C ALA A 195 12.50 -26.85 -23.69
N GLN A 196 11.86 -27.99 -23.50
CA GLN A 196 11.42 -28.42 -22.17
C GLN A 196 12.61 -28.64 -21.22
N ALA A 197 13.66 -29.33 -21.69
CA ALA A 197 14.85 -29.60 -20.89
C ALA A 197 15.64 -28.33 -20.51
N SER A 198 15.60 -27.30 -21.36
CA SER A 198 16.34 -26.04 -21.18
C SER A 198 15.51 -24.93 -20.53
N ARG A 199 14.21 -25.18 -20.28
CA ARG A 199 13.21 -24.14 -19.95
C ARG A 199 13.32 -22.95 -20.91
N ALA A 200 13.31 -23.26 -22.20
CA ALA A 200 13.45 -22.30 -23.28
C ALA A 200 12.14 -22.22 -24.08
N VAL A 201 11.98 -21.14 -24.85
CA VAL A 201 10.88 -21.00 -25.81
C VAL A 201 11.39 -21.26 -27.22
N LEU A 202 10.58 -21.88 -28.06
CA LEU A 202 10.92 -22.14 -29.46
C LEU A 202 10.57 -20.96 -30.35
N ALA A 203 11.54 -20.51 -31.14
CA ALA A 203 11.29 -19.70 -32.33
C ALA A 203 11.07 -20.63 -33.53
N LYS A 204 10.03 -20.36 -34.30
CA LYS A 204 9.69 -21.11 -35.52
C LYS A 204 10.13 -20.31 -36.74
N PRO A 205 10.90 -20.88 -37.69
CA PRO A 205 11.28 -20.14 -38.89
C PRO A 205 10.04 -19.91 -39.76
N ASP A 206 9.77 -18.65 -40.11
CA ASP A 206 8.64 -18.26 -40.96
C ASP A 206 9.11 -17.92 -42.38
N PHE A 207 8.90 -18.86 -43.29
CA PHE A 207 9.20 -18.71 -44.71
C PHE A 207 8.03 -18.08 -45.50
N GLY A 208 6.95 -17.67 -44.82
CA GLY A 208 5.76 -17.12 -45.44
C GLY A 208 5.00 -18.12 -46.33
N PRO A 209 3.98 -17.64 -47.06
CA PRO A 209 3.04 -18.50 -47.81
C PRO A 209 3.67 -19.22 -49.02
N LYS A 210 4.89 -18.83 -49.42
CA LYS A 210 5.62 -19.41 -50.56
C LYS A 210 6.76 -20.34 -50.13
N ARG A 211 6.73 -20.85 -48.89
CA ARG A 211 7.70 -21.84 -48.38
C ARG A 211 7.81 -23.05 -49.32
N LYS A 212 9.05 -23.43 -49.65
CA LYS A 212 9.37 -24.70 -50.32
C LYS A 212 9.53 -25.79 -49.27
N ARG A 213 9.16 -27.04 -49.61
CA ARG A 213 9.20 -28.16 -48.64
C ARG A 213 10.56 -28.41 -47.99
N HIS A 214 11.65 -28.17 -48.71
CA HIS A 214 13.02 -28.38 -48.20
C HIS A 214 13.54 -27.22 -47.34
N GLU A 215 12.77 -26.15 -47.17
CA GLU A 215 13.14 -25.01 -46.32
C GLU A 215 12.65 -25.28 -44.89
N THR A 216 13.55 -25.73 -44.03
CA THR A 216 13.26 -26.23 -42.69
C THR A 216 13.98 -25.48 -41.57
N SER A 217 15.10 -24.81 -41.84
CA SER A 217 15.95 -24.24 -40.78
C SER A 217 16.08 -22.71 -40.85
N PHE A 218 16.44 -22.10 -39.71
CA PHE A 218 16.77 -20.67 -39.69
C PHE A 218 17.99 -20.35 -40.56
N GLY A 219 18.94 -21.27 -40.73
CA GLY A 219 20.08 -21.07 -41.62
C GLY A 219 19.68 -20.93 -43.09
N GLN A 220 18.63 -21.64 -43.53
CA GLN A 220 18.05 -21.44 -44.87
C GLN A 220 17.21 -20.16 -44.95
N LEU A 221 16.50 -19.80 -43.87
CA LEU A 221 15.76 -18.54 -43.78
C LEU A 221 16.70 -17.33 -43.91
N SER A 222 17.88 -17.43 -43.31
CA SER A 222 18.97 -16.45 -43.32
C SER A 222 19.55 -16.19 -44.72
N GLN A 223 19.34 -17.11 -45.67
CA GLN A 223 19.80 -16.99 -47.06
C GLN A 223 18.76 -16.34 -47.99
N ARG A 224 17.57 -16.00 -47.50
CA ARG A 224 16.54 -15.33 -48.30
C ARG A 224 16.74 -13.81 -48.39
N VAL A 225 16.11 -13.20 -49.37
CA VAL A 225 16.18 -11.75 -49.63
C VAL A 225 15.56 -10.94 -48.48
N ASP A 226 14.55 -11.49 -47.80
CA ASP A 226 13.80 -10.91 -46.68
C ASP A 226 14.36 -11.29 -45.30
N ARG A 227 15.58 -11.82 -45.23
CA ARG A 227 16.20 -12.44 -44.04
C ARG A 227 16.01 -11.67 -42.73
N GLY A 228 16.37 -10.39 -42.68
CA GLY A 228 16.47 -9.63 -41.43
C GLY A 228 15.11 -9.51 -40.76
N MET A 229 14.11 -9.07 -41.53
CA MET A 229 12.73 -8.99 -41.03
C MET A 229 12.13 -10.35 -40.69
N ALA A 230 12.40 -11.40 -41.48
CA ALA A 230 11.81 -12.71 -41.25
C ALA A 230 12.39 -13.40 -39.98
N VAL A 231 13.71 -13.36 -39.81
CA VAL A 231 14.38 -13.90 -38.62
C VAL A 231 13.98 -13.10 -37.38
N ALA A 232 14.05 -11.77 -37.43
CA ALA A 232 13.68 -10.90 -36.32
C ALA A 232 12.23 -11.15 -35.88
N HIS A 233 11.29 -11.23 -36.84
CA HIS A 233 9.89 -11.45 -36.56
C HIS A 233 9.62 -12.80 -35.87
N SER A 234 10.22 -13.88 -36.38
CA SER A 234 10.12 -15.22 -35.79
C SER A 234 10.64 -15.27 -34.35
N VAL A 235 11.77 -14.61 -34.08
CA VAL A 235 12.37 -14.55 -32.74
C VAL A 235 11.56 -13.66 -31.81
N GLN A 236 11.09 -12.49 -32.29
CA GLN A 236 10.27 -11.57 -31.52
C GLN A 236 8.97 -12.22 -31.03
N ILE A 237 8.31 -13.02 -31.88
CA ILE A 237 7.13 -13.79 -31.49
C ILE A 237 7.45 -14.75 -30.34
N ALA A 238 8.61 -15.40 -30.37
CA ALA A 238 9.04 -16.31 -29.30
C ALA A 238 9.34 -15.54 -28.00
N VAL A 239 10.03 -14.40 -28.09
CA VAL A 239 10.31 -13.53 -26.94
C VAL A 239 9.03 -13.00 -26.31
N GLU A 240 8.05 -12.57 -27.11
CA GLU A 240 6.75 -12.12 -26.60
C GLU A 240 5.99 -13.23 -25.86
N ARG A 241 6.08 -14.48 -26.34
CA ARG A 241 5.50 -15.63 -25.63
C ARG A 241 6.20 -15.88 -24.31
N LEU A 242 7.53 -15.82 -24.32
CA LEU A 242 8.36 -15.99 -23.12
C LEU A 242 7.99 -14.95 -22.05
N LEU A 243 7.85 -13.68 -22.42
CA LEU A 243 7.45 -12.62 -21.50
C LEU A 243 6.01 -12.81 -20.98
N LYS A 244 5.08 -13.27 -21.82
CA LYS A 244 3.69 -13.59 -21.42
C LYS A 244 3.61 -14.78 -20.46
N GLU A 245 4.41 -15.82 -20.67
CA GLU A 245 4.48 -17.00 -19.80
C GLU A 245 5.09 -16.69 -18.43
N ASN A 246 6.07 -15.77 -18.37
CA ASN A 246 6.61 -15.31 -17.09
C ASN A 246 5.64 -14.41 -16.32
N LEU A 247 4.90 -13.55 -17.03
CA LEU A 247 3.81 -12.77 -16.43
C LEU A 247 2.71 -13.69 -15.87
N SER A 248 2.38 -14.78 -16.57
CA SER A 248 1.38 -15.74 -16.10
C SER A 248 1.87 -16.59 -14.92
N GLN A 249 3.16 -16.89 -14.81
CA GLN A 249 3.71 -17.55 -13.60
C GLN A 249 3.63 -16.67 -12.35
N ALA A 250 3.91 -15.37 -12.47
CA ALA A 250 3.73 -14.43 -11.36
C ALA A 250 2.25 -14.34 -10.92
N GLU A 251 1.32 -14.47 -11.86
CA GLU A 251 -0.12 -14.57 -11.59
C GLU A 251 -0.55 -15.94 -11.01
N LEU A 252 0.11 -17.03 -11.39
CA LEU A 252 -0.13 -18.38 -10.86
C LEU A 252 0.35 -18.51 -9.41
N ILE A 253 1.52 -17.97 -9.04
CA ILE A 253 1.98 -17.90 -7.64
C ILE A 253 0.96 -17.14 -6.77
N LYS A 254 0.35 -16.10 -7.35
CA LYS A 254 -0.72 -15.32 -6.71
C LYS A 254 -2.01 -16.12 -6.53
N GLN A 255 -2.33 -17.01 -7.47
CA GLN A 255 -3.53 -17.88 -7.41
C GLN A 255 -3.36 -19.13 -6.54
N GLU A 256 -2.21 -19.80 -6.55
CA GLU A 256 -2.02 -21.08 -5.84
C GLU A 256 -1.89 -20.93 -4.32
N ASN A 257 -1.22 -19.86 -3.84
CA ASN A 257 -1.00 -19.67 -2.40
C ASN A 257 -1.89 -18.55 -1.80
N GLY A 258 -2.62 -17.79 -2.64
CA GLY A 258 -3.39 -16.62 -2.21
C GLY A 258 -2.55 -15.47 -1.65
N LEU A 259 -1.22 -15.53 -1.80
CA LEU A 259 -0.26 -14.56 -1.29
C LEU A 259 0.24 -13.67 -2.42
N ILE A 260 0.32 -12.37 -2.18
CA ILE A 260 0.86 -11.39 -3.12
C ILE A 260 2.27 -11.01 -2.65
N PHE A 261 3.29 -11.51 -3.34
CA PHE A 261 4.68 -11.07 -3.14
C PHE A 261 5.04 -10.00 -4.18
N LYS A 262 5.77 -8.96 -3.75
CA LYS A 262 6.36 -7.97 -4.65
C LYS A 262 7.82 -7.76 -4.23
N CYS A 263 8.76 -7.94 -5.15
CA CYS A 263 10.16 -7.69 -4.86
C CYS A 263 10.38 -6.20 -4.58
N ALA A 264 11.20 -5.88 -3.57
CA ALA A 264 11.51 -4.49 -3.24
C ALA A 264 12.25 -3.77 -4.38
N ALA A 265 13.04 -4.50 -5.18
CA ALA A 265 13.73 -3.94 -6.35
C ALA A 265 12.77 -3.43 -7.44
N ASP A 266 11.57 -3.99 -7.52
CA ASP A 266 10.53 -3.62 -8.50
C ASP A 266 9.63 -2.47 -8.00
N ILE A 267 9.92 -1.91 -6.81
CA ILE A 267 9.17 -0.82 -6.21
C ILE A 267 9.99 0.46 -6.32
N VAL A 268 9.56 1.37 -7.20
CA VAL A 268 10.15 2.71 -7.29
C VAL A 268 9.82 3.48 -6.01
N PRO A 269 10.82 3.92 -5.21
CA PRO A 269 10.58 4.75 -4.03
C PRO A 269 9.92 6.07 -4.43
N GLN A 270 8.91 6.51 -3.67
CA GLN A 270 8.18 7.76 -3.91
C GLN A 270 8.14 8.62 -2.65
N PRO A 271 8.26 9.96 -2.76
CA PRO A 271 8.03 10.85 -1.64
C PRO A 271 6.56 10.79 -1.21
N ILE A 272 6.30 11.15 0.05
CA ILE A 272 4.92 11.30 0.53
C ILE A 272 4.33 12.54 -0.16
N ASP A 273 3.23 12.34 -0.89
CA ASP A 273 2.45 13.41 -1.48
C ASP A 273 1.44 13.96 -0.45
N TRP A 274 1.34 15.27 -0.34
CA TRP A 274 0.53 15.96 0.66
C TRP A 274 -0.54 16.82 0.00
N LEU A 275 -1.77 16.71 0.48
CA LEU A 275 -2.84 17.66 0.16
C LEU A 275 -2.68 18.95 0.97
N TRP A 276 -2.23 18.80 2.21
CA TRP A 276 -1.77 19.88 3.09
C TRP A 276 -0.48 19.43 3.79
N LEU A 277 0.64 20.10 3.49
CA LEU A 277 1.97 19.66 3.89
C LEU A 277 2.09 19.48 5.41
N GLY A 278 2.40 18.26 5.84
CA GLY A 278 2.55 17.91 7.25
C GLY A 278 1.22 17.77 8.02
N TRP A 279 0.06 17.89 7.38
CA TRP A 279 -1.26 17.80 8.01
C TRP A 279 -2.16 16.73 7.38
N LEU A 280 -2.20 16.68 6.05
CA LEU A 280 -3.07 15.78 5.28
C LEU A 280 -2.26 15.12 4.16
N ALA A 281 -1.76 13.90 4.40
CA ALA A 281 -1.04 13.11 3.41
C ALA A 281 -2.02 12.42 2.46
N LYS A 282 -1.83 12.55 1.14
CA LYS A 282 -2.64 11.79 0.17
C LYS A 282 -2.38 10.30 0.37
N LYS A 283 -3.36 9.47 0.00
CA LYS A 283 -3.30 8.00 0.17
C LYS A 283 -3.28 7.54 1.63
N LYS A 284 -3.69 8.37 2.58
CA LYS A 284 -3.60 8.05 4.02
C LYS A 284 -4.88 8.41 4.77
N PHE A 285 -5.12 7.64 5.82
CA PHE A 285 -6.19 7.85 6.79
C PHE A 285 -5.72 8.71 7.97
N HIS A 286 -6.56 9.67 8.36
CA HIS A 286 -6.33 10.69 9.37
C HIS A 286 -7.50 10.73 10.36
N ILE A 287 -7.24 11.19 11.58
CA ILE A 287 -8.28 11.42 12.58
C ILE A 287 -8.27 12.87 13.05
N ILE A 288 -9.48 13.43 13.25
CA ILE A 288 -9.71 14.64 14.04
C ILE A 288 -10.47 14.23 15.32
N GLY A 289 -9.78 14.28 16.45
CA GLY A 289 -10.32 13.96 17.78
C GLY A 289 -10.60 15.19 18.63
N GLY A 290 -11.45 15.09 19.65
CA GLY A 290 -11.64 16.17 20.61
C GLY A 290 -12.91 16.06 21.45
N PRO A 291 -13.07 16.90 22.49
CA PRO A 291 -14.28 16.91 23.31
C PRO A 291 -15.57 17.14 22.49
N PRO A 292 -16.74 16.72 22.98
CA PRO A 292 -18.02 17.18 22.42
C PRO A 292 -18.09 18.72 22.37
N GLY A 293 -18.73 19.28 21.34
CA GLY A 293 -18.87 20.73 21.20
C GLY A 293 -17.58 21.50 20.85
N SER A 294 -16.47 20.83 20.54
CA SER A 294 -15.20 21.49 20.19
C SER A 294 -15.10 22.00 18.74
N SER A 295 -16.20 21.97 17.97
CA SER A 295 -16.24 22.46 16.57
C SER A 295 -15.45 21.63 15.54
N LYS A 296 -15.29 20.32 15.78
CA LYS A 296 -14.60 19.38 14.87
C LYS A 296 -15.22 19.35 13.46
N THR A 297 -16.52 19.13 13.40
CA THR A 297 -17.28 19.07 12.14
C THR A 297 -17.15 20.39 11.37
N THR A 298 -17.29 21.53 12.05
CA THR A 298 -17.11 22.86 11.44
C THR A 298 -15.71 23.06 10.88
N ALA A 299 -14.66 22.61 11.59
CA ALA A 299 -13.29 22.65 11.08
C ALA A 299 -13.07 21.72 9.87
N ALA A 300 -13.64 20.52 9.90
CA ALA A 300 -13.59 19.60 8.76
C ALA A 300 -14.34 20.14 7.53
N VAL A 301 -15.45 20.87 7.74
CA VAL A 301 -16.17 21.59 6.68
C VAL A 301 -15.29 22.69 6.07
N MET A 302 -14.51 23.42 6.87
CA MET A 302 -13.57 24.41 6.34
C MET A 302 -12.44 23.76 5.52
N VAL A 303 -11.96 22.59 5.93
CA VAL A 303 -11.02 21.79 5.13
C VAL A 303 -11.67 21.37 3.80
N ALA A 304 -12.92 20.88 3.83
CA ALA A 304 -13.67 20.54 2.62
C ALA A 304 -13.84 21.73 1.67
N ALA A 305 -14.18 22.91 2.20
CA ALA A 305 -14.31 24.15 1.42
C ALA A 305 -12.98 24.56 0.77
N THR A 306 -11.86 24.39 1.48
CA THR A 306 -10.52 24.70 0.96
C THR A 306 -10.16 23.78 -0.20
N VAL A 307 -10.46 22.47 -0.09
CA VAL A 307 -10.20 21.48 -1.15
C VAL A 307 -11.12 21.69 -2.36
N SER A 308 -12.41 21.97 -2.14
CA SER A 308 -13.39 22.12 -3.23
C SER A 308 -13.11 23.32 -4.13
N THR A 309 -12.48 24.37 -3.58
CA THR A 309 -12.12 25.60 -4.30
C THR A 309 -10.66 25.64 -4.75
N GLY A 310 -9.77 24.84 -4.15
CA GLY A 310 -8.32 25.01 -4.30
C GLY A 310 -7.82 26.31 -3.66
N GLY A 311 -8.40 26.64 -2.50
CA GLY A 311 -8.13 27.84 -1.72
C GLY A 311 -6.79 27.78 -0.98
N TYR A 312 -6.66 28.56 0.09
CA TYR A 312 -5.44 28.63 0.90
C TYR A 312 -5.61 27.94 2.24
N TRP A 313 -4.61 27.16 2.61
CA TRP A 313 -4.43 26.64 3.96
C TRP A 313 -4.02 27.76 4.92
N PRO A 314 -4.16 27.58 6.24
CA PRO A 314 -3.80 28.62 7.21
C PRO A 314 -2.30 28.97 7.28
N ASP A 315 -1.42 28.14 6.73
CA ASP A 315 0.00 28.46 6.52
C ASP A 315 0.26 29.30 5.25
N GLY A 316 -0.80 29.68 4.51
CA GLY A 316 -0.70 30.43 3.26
C GLY A 316 -0.35 29.58 2.05
N THR A 317 -0.19 28.25 2.19
CA THR A 317 0.04 27.37 1.04
C THR A 317 -1.27 27.12 0.29
N ARG A 318 -1.18 26.94 -1.04
CA ARG A 318 -2.35 26.75 -1.89
C ARG A 318 -2.73 25.27 -1.95
N CYS A 319 -4.02 24.98 -1.84
CA CYS A 319 -4.58 23.66 -2.00
C CYS A 319 -4.79 23.30 -3.48
N GLU A 320 -4.54 22.04 -3.82
CA GLU A 320 -4.94 21.47 -5.10
C GLU A 320 -6.48 21.29 -5.12
N ARG A 321 -7.19 21.93 -6.05
CA ARG A 321 -8.67 21.86 -6.16
C ARG A 321 -9.22 20.48 -6.55
N GLY A 322 -10.04 19.84 -5.72
CA GLY A 322 -10.56 18.49 -5.98
C GLY A 322 -12.00 18.25 -5.51
N GLN A 323 -12.54 17.09 -5.85
CA GLN A 323 -13.85 16.64 -5.38
C GLN A 323 -13.75 16.18 -3.92
N VAL A 324 -14.81 16.43 -3.15
CA VAL A 324 -14.92 16.06 -1.73
C VAL A 324 -16.17 15.23 -1.51
N ALA A 325 -16.04 14.12 -0.80
CA ALA A 325 -17.16 13.31 -0.34
C ALA A 325 -17.32 13.45 1.19
N ILE A 326 -18.56 13.56 1.65
CA ILE A 326 -18.89 13.68 3.07
C ILE A 326 -19.94 12.63 3.42
N TRP A 327 -19.61 11.77 4.38
CA TRP A 327 -20.59 10.95 5.09
C TRP A 327 -20.79 11.55 6.47
N SER A 328 -22.04 11.87 6.81
CA SER A 328 -22.43 12.31 8.15
C SER A 328 -23.52 11.41 8.71
N GLY A 329 -23.30 10.88 9.91
CA GLY A 329 -24.29 10.11 10.66
C GLY A 329 -25.07 10.94 11.70
N GLU A 330 -24.66 12.18 11.94
CA GLU A 330 -25.21 13.05 13.00
C GLU A 330 -25.88 14.32 12.45
N ASP A 331 -25.25 15.00 11.49
CA ASP A 331 -25.71 16.30 10.99
C ASP A 331 -26.46 16.15 9.65
N GLY A 332 -27.57 16.88 9.50
CA GLY A 332 -28.34 16.94 8.27
C GLY A 332 -27.62 17.70 7.15
N ALA A 333 -27.73 17.18 5.92
CA ALA A 333 -27.12 17.85 4.76
C ALA A 333 -27.77 19.22 4.49
N GLU A 334 -29.10 19.28 4.48
CA GLU A 334 -29.87 20.45 4.06
C GLU A 334 -29.86 21.60 5.07
N ASP A 335 -29.98 21.28 6.36
CA ASP A 335 -30.16 22.28 7.43
C ASP A 335 -28.86 22.64 8.15
N THR A 336 -27.81 21.83 8.01
CA THR A 336 -26.58 21.97 8.81
C THR A 336 -25.33 22.04 7.94
N LEU A 337 -25.06 21.01 7.13
CA LEU A 337 -23.78 20.91 6.41
C LEU A 337 -23.70 21.83 5.20
N VAL A 338 -24.74 21.88 4.35
CA VAL A 338 -24.79 22.79 3.19
C VAL A 338 -24.72 24.26 3.63
N PRO A 339 -25.49 24.73 4.64
CA PRO A 339 -25.33 26.08 5.17
C PRO A 339 -23.90 26.40 5.62
N ARG A 340 -23.25 25.49 6.37
CA ARG A 340 -21.85 25.69 6.81
C ARG A 340 -20.87 25.69 5.63
N LEU A 341 -21.09 24.88 4.61
CA LEU A 341 -20.28 24.86 3.38
C LEU A 341 -20.40 26.18 2.61
N ILE A 342 -21.61 26.72 2.47
CA ILE A 342 -21.85 28.04 1.86
C ILE A 342 -21.13 29.12 2.68
N ALA A 343 -21.29 29.12 4.00
CA ALA A 343 -20.63 30.08 4.89
C ALA A 343 -19.10 30.00 4.82
N ALA A 344 -18.54 28.79 4.64
CA ALA A 344 -17.11 28.55 4.45
C ALA A 344 -16.62 28.88 3.03
N GLY A 345 -17.51 29.22 2.09
CA GLY A 345 -17.17 29.55 0.71
C GLY A 345 -16.83 28.34 -0.17
N ALA A 346 -17.36 27.16 0.15
CA ALA A 346 -17.14 25.95 -0.64
C ALA A 346 -17.75 26.05 -2.05
N ASP A 347 -17.08 25.44 -3.03
CA ASP A 347 -17.72 25.14 -4.31
C ASP A 347 -18.58 23.89 -4.18
N LEU A 348 -19.90 24.08 -4.06
CA LEU A 348 -20.86 23.00 -3.84
C LEU A 348 -20.90 21.98 -4.99
N ASN A 349 -20.51 22.35 -6.22
CA ASN A 349 -20.44 21.39 -7.33
C ASN A 349 -19.35 20.34 -7.13
N ASN A 350 -18.41 20.62 -6.22
CA ASN A 350 -17.33 19.72 -5.88
C ASN A 350 -17.56 18.99 -4.54
N ILE A 351 -18.77 19.09 -3.96
CA ILE A 351 -19.14 18.41 -2.72
C ILE A 351 -20.20 17.34 -3.00
N HIS A 352 -19.95 16.13 -2.52
CA HIS A 352 -20.83 14.97 -2.67
C HIS A 352 -21.20 14.41 -1.29
N PHE A 353 -22.49 14.22 -1.01
CA PHE A 353 -22.93 13.58 0.23
C PHE A 353 -23.17 12.09 0.02
N LEU A 354 -22.62 11.26 0.90
CA LEU A 354 -22.88 9.83 0.96
C LEU A 354 -24.04 9.59 1.93
N ASN A 355 -25.26 9.44 1.41
CA ASN A 355 -26.48 9.36 2.24
C ASN A 355 -26.92 7.92 2.57
N GLY A 356 -26.06 6.93 2.30
CA GLY A 356 -26.33 5.51 2.54
C GLY A 356 -26.05 4.65 1.31
N VAL A 357 -26.52 3.41 1.36
CA VAL A 357 -26.30 2.42 0.30
C VAL A 357 -27.64 1.88 -0.16
N VAL A 358 -27.87 1.91 -1.47
CA VAL A 358 -29.06 1.31 -2.08
C VAL A 358 -29.06 -0.18 -1.76
N GLY A 359 -30.12 -0.64 -1.10
CA GLY A 359 -30.31 -2.05 -0.76
C GLY A 359 -30.54 -2.90 -2.01
N GLU A 360 -30.33 -4.21 -1.88
CA GLU A 360 -30.63 -5.14 -2.96
C GLU A 360 -32.14 -5.16 -3.26
N SER A 361 -32.47 -5.27 -4.55
CA SER A 361 -33.80 -5.31 -5.17
C SER A 361 -35.00 -5.24 -4.20
N GLY A 362 -35.45 -4.02 -3.90
CA GLY A 362 -36.72 -3.77 -3.17
C GLY A 362 -36.59 -3.48 -1.67
N ALA A 363 -35.41 -3.57 -1.06
CA ALA A 363 -35.22 -3.39 0.38
C ALA A 363 -35.06 -1.93 0.88
N GLY A 364 -35.17 -0.93 0.00
CA GLY A 364 -34.92 0.48 0.36
C GLY A 364 -33.44 0.78 0.63
N ASN A 365 -33.12 2.01 1.02
CA ASN A 365 -31.74 2.41 1.37
C ASN A 365 -31.37 1.91 2.76
N ARG A 366 -30.13 1.44 2.94
CA ARG A 366 -29.56 1.10 4.25
C ARG A 366 -28.44 2.04 4.65
N ALA A 367 -28.11 2.05 5.94
CA ALA A 367 -26.95 2.77 6.46
C ALA A 367 -25.65 2.29 5.81
N PHE A 368 -24.69 3.21 5.69
CA PHE A 368 -23.35 2.95 5.19
C PHE A 368 -22.51 2.19 6.22
N ASP A 369 -21.75 1.20 5.75
CA ASP A 369 -20.91 0.34 6.58
C ASP A 369 -19.51 0.21 5.95
N THR A 370 -18.46 0.62 6.69
CA THR A 370 -17.08 0.61 6.18
C THR A 370 -16.53 -0.77 5.89
N SER A 371 -17.00 -1.81 6.58
CA SER A 371 -16.50 -3.17 6.35
C SER A 371 -17.04 -3.77 5.05
N ARG A 372 -18.17 -3.25 4.53
CA ARG A 372 -18.91 -3.85 3.40
C ARG A 372 -18.95 -2.98 2.15
N ASP A 373 -18.99 -1.66 2.31
CA ASP A 373 -19.42 -0.76 1.23
C ASP A 373 -18.30 -0.04 0.49
N TYR A 374 -17.07 -0.13 0.98
CA TYR A 374 -15.94 0.54 0.33
C TYR A 374 -15.72 0.13 -1.13
N PRO A 375 -16.00 -1.10 -1.59
CA PRO A 375 -16.00 -1.40 -3.03
C PRO A 375 -16.96 -0.51 -3.83
N LYS A 376 -18.14 -0.18 -3.28
CA LYS A 376 -19.12 0.73 -3.92
C LYS A 376 -18.66 2.19 -3.85
N VAL A 377 -18.07 2.60 -2.72
CA VAL A 377 -17.48 3.95 -2.58
C VAL A 377 -16.36 4.16 -3.59
N ARG A 378 -15.52 3.15 -3.82
CA ARG A 378 -14.47 3.20 -4.86
C ARG A 378 -15.04 3.41 -6.25
N GLN A 379 -16.05 2.63 -6.64
CA GLN A 379 -16.71 2.80 -7.95
C GLN A 379 -17.34 4.18 -8.08
N ALA A 380 -18.00 4.69 -7.03
CA ALA A 380 -18.56 6.03 -7.02
C ALA A 380 -17.46 7.12 -7.14
N ALA A 381 -16.32 6.94 -6.45
CA ALA A 381 -15.18 7.86 -6.53
C ALA A 381 -14.55 7.90 -7.94
N GLU A 382 -14.47 6.76 -8.63
CA GLU A 382 -14.01 6.67 -10.02
C GLU A 382 -14.95 7.42 -10.97
N ILE A 383 -16.27 7.30 -10.77
CA ILE A 383 -17.28 8.00 -11.57
C ILE A 383 -17.24 9.52 -11.31
N ILE A 384 -17.12 9.93 -10.04
CA ILE A 384 -17.00 11.35 -9.66
C ILE A 384 -15.76 11.97 -10.31
N GLY A 385 -14.65 11.23 -10.35
CA GLY A 385 -13.39 11.66 -10.96
C GLY A 385 -12.69 12.77 -10.15
N GLY A 386 -11.45 12.53 -9.74
CA GLY A 386 -10.68 13.55 -9.00
C GLY A 386 -11.14 13.77 -7.55
N LEU A 387 -11.67 12.72 -6.90
CA LEU A 387 -11.91 12.71 -5.45
C LEU A 387 -10.58 12.83 -4.69
N ARG A 388 -10.47 13.85 -3.83
CA ARG A 388 -9.26 14.13 -3.04
C ARG A 388 -9.47 14.08 -1.54
N LEU A 389 -10.71 14.21 -1.07
CA LEU A 389 -11.04 14.17 0.34
C LEU A 389 -12.32 13.38 0.60
N LEU A 390 -12.29 12.47 1.55
CA LEU A 390 -13.45 11.80 2.14
C LEU A 390 -13.51 12.13 3.64
N ILE A 391 -14.63 12.65 4.11
CA ILE A 391 -14.89 12.93 5.54
C ILE A 391 -15.93 11.93 6.07
N LEU A 392 -15.64 11.34 7.22
CA LEU A 392 -16.50 10.39 7.93
C LEU A 392 -16.79 10.94 9.34
N ASP A 393 -18.02 11.40 9.57
CA ASP A 393 -18.39 12.07 10.81
C ASP A 393 -19.68 11.51 11.46
N PRO A 394 -19.60 10.79 12.58
CA PRO A 394 -18.39 10.34 13.28
C PRO A 394 -17.90 8.99 12.74
N ILE A 395 -16.58 8.76 12.69
CA ILE A 395 -16.00 7.49 12.20
C ILE A 395 -16.51 6.26 12.95
N VAL A 396 -16.81 6.41 14.24
CA VAL A 396 -17.30 5.32 15.10
C VAL A 396 -18.67 4.80 14.66
N SER A 397 -19.49 5.62 14.00
CA SER A 397 -20.82 5.23 13.50
C SER A 397 -20.75 4.57 12.13
N SER A 398 -19.59 4.59 11.47
CA SER A 398 -19.38 3.97 10.16
C SER A 398 -18.84 2.54 10.23
N ILE A 399 -18.36 2.09 11.39
CA ILE A 399 -17.84 0.73 11.62
C ILE A 399 -18.92 -0.19 12.19
N SER A 400 -18.93 -1.47 11.81
CA SER A 400 -19.98 -2.43 12.23
C SER A 400 -19.64 -3.18 13.52
N GLY A 401 -18.36 -3.37 13.83
CA GLY A 401 -17.89 -4.03 15.04
C GLY A 401 -17.99 -3.16 16.29
N ASP A 402 -17.67 -3.75 17.44
CA ASP A 402 -17.61 -3.03 18.71
C ASP A 402 -16.44 -2.02 18.68
N SER A 403 -16.79 -0.74 18.63
CA SER A 403 -15.84 0.39 18.55
C SER A 403 -14.87 0.48 19.74
N HIS A 404 -15.10 -0.27 20.82
CA HIS A 404 -14.21 -0.36 21.98
C HIS A 404 -13.23 -1.54 21.90
N LYS A 405 -13.40 -2.48 20.95
CA LYS A 405 -12.51 -3.64 20.75
C LYS A 405 -11.48 -3.41 19.66
N ASN A 406 -10.21 -3.43 20.04
CA ASN A 406 -9.07 -3.11 19.15
C ASN A 406 -8.97 -4.00 17.91
N ALA A 407 -9.23 -5.30 18.04
CA ALA A 407 -9.16 -6.21 16.89
C ALA A 407 -10.27 -5.96 15.87
N GLU A 408 -11.49 -5.64 16.33
CA GLU A 408 -12.65 -5.37 15.47
C GLU A 408 -12.49 -4.02 14.75
N VAL A 409 -12.14 -2.96 15.49
CA VAL A 409 -11.88 -1.64 14.88
C VAL A 409 -10.75 -1.69 13.85
N ARG A 410 -9.68 -2.46 14.10
CA ARG A 410 -8.60 -2.61 13.11
C ARG A 410 -9.07 -3.28 11.83
N ARG A 411 -9.91 -4.31 11.96
CA ARG A 411 -10.51 -5.00 10.81
C ARG A 411 -11.40 -4.06 10.00
N ASP A 412 -12.22 -3.26 10.67
CA ASP A 412 -13.22 -2.41 10.01
C ASP A 412 -12.62 -1.13 9.41
N LEU A 413 -11.46 -0.68 9.94
CA LEU A 413 -10.70 0.45 9.37
C LEU A 413 -9.74 0.04 8.25
N GLN A 414 -9.43 -1.25 8.10
CA GLN A 414 -8.53 -1.72 7.05
C GLN A 414 -9.04 -1.37 5.62
N PRO A 415 -10.33 -1.56 5.29
CA PRO A 415 -10.89 -1.11 4.00
C PRO A 415 -10.79 0.42 3.79
N VAL A 416 -10.87 1.21 4.86
CA VAL A 416 -10.73 2.67 4.81
C VAL A 416 -9.32 3.08 4.38
N ILE A 417 -8.30 2.41 4.94
CA ILE A 417 -6.89 2.64 4.62
C ILE A 417 -6.62 2.24 3.16
N GLU A 418 -7.11 1.07 2.74
CA GLU A 418 -6.94 0.58 1.36
C GLU A 418 -7.62 1.50 0.35
N PHE A 419 -8.81 2.02 0.67
CA PHE A 419 -9.50 2.98 -0.18
C PHE A 419 -8.71 4.27 -0.34
N ALA A 420 -8.16 4.83 0.76
CA ALA A 420 -7.33 6.02 0.67
C ALA A 420 -6.18 5.78 -0.33
N GLU A 421 -5.49 4.64 -0.21
CA GLU A 421 -4.36 4.26 -1.05
C GLU A 421 -4.72 4.07 -2.53
N GLN A 422 -5.81 3.35 -2.80
CA GLN A 422 -6.27 3.05 -4.16
C GLN A 422 -6.86 4.28 -4.86
N ALA A 423 -7.64 5.10 -4.14
CA ALA A 423 -8.33 6.26 -4.71
C ALA A 423 -7.47 7.54 -4.77
N ASN A 424 -6.20 7.48 -4.35
CA ASN A 424 -5.33 8.66 -4.20
C ASN A 424 -5.97 9.80 -3.38
N CYS A 425 -6.71 9.42 -2.34
CA CYS A 425 -7.59 10.31 -1.58
C CYS A 425 -7.11 10.44 -0.12
N VAL A 426 -7.34 11.61 0.48
CA VAL A 426 -7.20 11.81 1.94
C VAL A 426 -8.51 11.37 2.59
N VAL A 427 -8.43 10.54 3.62
CA VAL A 427 -9.62 10.18 4.43
C VAL A 427 -9.48 10.76 5.83
N ILE A 428 -10.50 11.49 6.30
CA ILE A 428 -10.59 12.05 7.65
C ILE A 428 -11.75 11.38 8.39
N GLY A 429 -11.46 10.71 9.50
CA GLY A 429 -12.46 10.28 10.46
C GLY A 429 -12.56 11.24 11.64
N ILE A 430 -13.78 11.57 12.07
CA ILE A 430 -14.01 12.45 13.21
C ILE A 430 -14.48 11.63 14.41
N THR A 431 -13.93 11.89 15.59
CA THR A 431 -14.28 11.16 16.81
C THR A 431 -14.15 12.04 18.07
N HIS A 432 -14.74 11.57 19.17
CA HIS A 432 -14.72 12.27 20.45
C HIS A 432 -13.52 11.89 21.32
N PHE A 433 -13.46 12.44 22.54
CA PHE A 433 -12.57 11.98 23.60
C PHE A 433 -13.28 11.05 24.60
N SER A 434 -12.55 10.04 25.06
CA SER A 434 -12.98 9.10 26.10
C SER A 434 -13.12 9.82 27.44
N LYS A 435 -14.20 9.52 28.19
CA LYS A 435 -14.42 10.04 29.55
C LYS A 435 -13.28 9.63 30.49
N GLY A 436 -12.86 10.52 31.39
CA GLY A 436 -11.87 10.20 32.43
C GLY A 436 -10.42 10.07 31.98
N THR A 437 -10.03 10.60 30.81
CA THR A 437 -8.67 10.52 30.26
C THR A 437 -7.81 11.76 30.49
N GLN A 438 -8.22 12.66 31.39
CA GLN A 438 -7.43 13.83 31.78
C GLN A 438 -6.08 13.37 32.36
N GLY A 439 -4.97 13.92 31.84
CA GLY A 439 -3.60 13.57 32.25
C GLY A 439 -2.91 12.48 31.42
N LYS A 440 -3.61 11.81 30.49
CA LYS A 440 -2.98 10.92 29.49
C LYS A 440 -2.45 11.70 28.30
N ASP A 441 -1.58 11.06 27.52
CA ASP A 441 -1.10 11.63 26.26
C ASP A 441 -2.27 11.99 25.34
N VAL A 442 -2.12 13.10 24.62
CA VAL A 442 -3.21 13.75 23.88
C VAL A 442 -3.88 12.81 22.89
N ALA A 443 -3.10 12.00 22.17
CA ALA A 443 -3.60 11.03 21.21
C ALA A 443 -4.32 9.84 21.88
N GLU A 444 -3.99 9.50 23.13
CA GLU A 444 -4.64 8.43 23.90
C GLU A 444 -6.01 8.83 24.45
N ARG A 445 -6.35 10.12 24.39
CA ARG A 445 -7.64 10.63 24.85
C ARG A 445 -8.78 10.33 23.89
N ILE A 446 -8.50 9.87 22.67
CA ILE A 446 -9.51 9.56 21.65
C ILE A 446 -10.52 8.50 22.14
N THR A 447 -11.80 8.69 21.81
CA THR A 447 -12.90 7.76 22.12
C THR A 447 -12.78 6.46 21.34
N GLY A 448 -13.12 5.37 22.00
CA GLY A 448 -13.17 4.04 21.40
C GLY A 448 -11.88 3.28 21.63
N SER A 449 -11.55 2.40 20.69
CA SER A 449 -10.34 1.60 20.77
C SER A 449 -9.07 2.39 20.48
N ILE A 450 -7.94 1.95 21.06
CA ILE A 450 -6.58 2.42 20.75
C ILE A 450 -6.30 2.40 19.24
N ALA A 451 -6.97 1.52 18.47
CA ALA A 451 -6.90 1.49 17.01
C ALA A 451 -7.13 2.86 16.35
N PHE A 452 -8.04 3.69 16.86
CA PHE A 452 -8.35 5.00 16.28
C PHE A 452 -7.20 6.01 16.41
N SER A 453 -6.31 5.87 17.41
CA SER A 453 -5.11 6.70 17.50
C SER A 453 -3.88 6.01 16.92
N ALA A 454 -3.84 4.68 16.90
CA ALA A 454 -2.71 3.89 16.46
C ALA A 454 -2.60 3.73 14.93
N LEU A 455 -3.71 3.51 14.22
CA LEU A 455 -3.72 3.25 12.78
C LEU A 455 -3.47 4.49 11.91
N PRO A 456 -4.07 5.67 12.18
CA PRO A 456 -3.78 6.86 11.40
C PRO A 456 -2.31 7.24 11.49
N ARG A 457 -1.78 7.74 10.36
CA ARG A 457 -0.40 8.23 10.29
C ARG A 457 -0.27 9.62 10.88
N VAL A 458 -1.33 10.42 10.79
CA VAL A 458 -1.46 11.73 11.43
C VAL A 458 -2.76 11.77 12.22
N VAL A 459 -2.68 12.23 13.46
CA VAL A 459 -3.83 12.46 14.35
C VAL A 459 -3.83 13.92 14.75
N MET A 460 -4.93 14.60 14.46
CA MET A 460 -5.19 15.97 14.85
C MET A 460 -6.18 16.00 16.01
N VAL A 461 -6.00 16.96 16.91
CA VAL A 461 -6.90 17.17 18.04
C VAL A 461 -7.41 18.60 18.04
N ILE A 462 -8.71 18.75 18.23
CA ILE A 462 -9.36 20.04 18.43
C ILE A 462 -9.84 20.17 19.88
N SER A 463 -9.39 21.23 20.54
CA SER A 463 -9.79 21.58 21.90
C SER A 463 -9.91 23.09 22.05
N LYS A 464 -10.52 23.52 23.15
CA LYS A 464 -10.44 24.89 23.65
C LYS A 464 -9.21 25.02 24.54
N ARG A 465 -8.55 26.18 24.50
CA ARG A 465 -7.48 26.55 25.44
C ARG A 465 -7.65 27.98 25.96
N MET A 466 -6.98 28.30 27.06
CA MET A 466 -6.92 29.68 27.56
C MET A 466 -5.66 30.36 27.02
N ASN A 467 -5.83 31.45 26.29
CA ASN A 467 -4.70 32.26 25.87
C ASN A 467 -4.10 32.96 27.09
N LYS A 468 -2.80 32.73 27.36
CA LYS A 468 -2.12 33.27 28.55
C LYS A 468 -1.97 34.79 28.52
N GLU A 469 -1.89 35.39 27.34
CA GLU A 469 -1.66 36.82 27.17
C GLU A 469 -2.97 37.59 27.26
N THR A 470 -4.05 37.05 26.68
CA THR A 470 -5.35 37.74 26.62
C THR A 470 -6.34 37.29 27.69
N GLY A 471 -6.13 36.13 28.31
CA GLY A 471 -7.08 35.52 29.25
C GLY A 471 -8.41 35.11 28.61
N GLN A 472 -8.44 34.97 27.28
CA GLN A 472 -9.62 34.56 26.53
C GLN A 472 -9.52 33.09 26.10
N GLU A 473 -10.67 32.42 26.05
CA GLU A 473 -10.76 31.07 25.50
C GLU A 473 -10.64 31.13 23.97
N GLU A 474 -9.74 30.33 23.41
CA GLU A 474 -9.57 30.17 21.96
C GLU A 474 -9.60 28.68 21.58
N ARG A 475 -10.04 28.38 20.35
CA ARG A 475 -10.00 27.00 19.84
C ARG A 475 -8.67 26.76 19.14
N VAL A 476 -8.17 25.55 19.27
CA VAL A 476 -6.93 25.10 18.61
C VAL A 476 -7.15 23.78 17.91
N ILE A 477 -6.51 23.61 16.76
CA ILE A 477 -6.23 22.31 16.15
C ILE A 477 -4.73 22.03 16.29
N VAL A 478 -4.37 20.84 16.79
CA VAL A 478 -2.98 20.46 17.04
C VAL A 478 -2.65 19.10 16.44
N ARG A 479 -1.41 18.90 16.01
CA ARG A 479 -0.91 17.56 15.65
C ARG A 479 -0.56 16.79 16.92
N ALA A 480 -1.46 15.89 17.33
CA ALA A 480 -1.23 15.02 18.48
C ALA A 480 -0.32 13.83 18.16
N LYS A 481 -0.23 13.44 16.89
CA LYS A 481 0.66 12.38 16.40
C LYS A 481 0.95 12.59 14.92
N SER A 482 2.20 12.34 14.53
CA SER A 482 2.61 12.18 13.13
C SER A 482 3.79 11.22 13.09
N ASN A 483 3.78 10.24 12.18
CA ASN A 483 4.91 9.33 11.96
C ASN A 483 5.46 9.38 10.53
N ILE A 484 4.97 10.31 9.73
CA ILE A 484 5.33 10.48 8.31
C ILE A 484 5.69 11.94 7.97
N GLY A 485 5.68 12.83 8.96
CA GLY A 485 5.99 14.26 8.83
C GLY A 485 6.24 14.90 10.20
N PRO A 486 6.19 16.23 10.31
CA PRO A 486 6.35 16.93 11.59
C PRO A 486 5.31 16.46 12.63
N ASP A 487 5.73 16.31 13.88
CA ASP A 487 4.96 15.76 15.00
C ASP A 487 4.55 16.81 16.06
N ARG A 488 4.87 18.08 15.81
CA ARG A 488 4.51 19.22 16.66
C ARG A 488 3.77 20.31 15.90
N GLY A 489 3.17 21.25 16.63
CA GLY A 489 2.56 22.45 16.10
C GLY A 489 1.04 22.40 15.95
N GLY A 490 0.45 23.59 15.85
CA GLY A 490 -0.99 23.83 15.92
C GLY A 490 -1.42 25.10 15.18
N PHE A 491 -2.73 25.26 14.99
CA PHE A 491 -3.32 26.54 14.61
C PHE A 491 -4.40 26.90 15.61
N THR A 492 -4.46 28.18 16.01
CA THR A 492 -5.67 28.71 16.62
C THR A 492 -6.74 28.91 15.54
N PHE A 493 -8.00 28.90 15.94
CA PHE A 493 -9.11 29.30 15.09
C PHE A 493 -10.30 29.78 15.93
N ASP A 494 -11.19 30.53 15.27
CA ASP A 494 -12.47 30.92 15.85
C ASP A 494 -13.63 30.42 14.98
N VAL A 495 -14.82 30.38 15.56
CA VAL A 495 -16.06 29.99 14.89
C VAL A 495 -16.98 31.20 14.89
N LYS A 496 -17.21 31.75 13.70
CA LYS A 496 -18.11 32.89 13.50
C LYS A 496 -19.44 32.43 12.94
N GLU A 497 -20.51 32.98 13.49
CA GLU A 497 -21.85 32.87 12.90
C GLU A 497 -22.01 33.96 11.84
N VAL A 498 -22.42 33.56 10.64
CA VAL A 498 -22.63 34.47 9.52
C VAL A 498 -23.97 34.19 8.86
N GLU A 499 -24.65 35.25 8.44
CA GLU A 499 -25.83 35.14 7.59
C GLU A 499 -25.40 34.73 6.17
N LEU A 500 -26.11 33.77 5.57
CA LEU A 500 -25.78 33.29 4.25
C LEU A 500 -26.13 34.33 3.18
N PRO A 501 -25.17 34.70 2.31
CA PRO A 501 -25.42 35.71 1.27
C PRO A 501 -26.55 35.34 0.32
N SER A 502 -26.76 34.04 0.10
CA SER A 502 -27.76 33.49 -0.83
C SER A 502 -29.13 33.23 -0.21
N VAL A 503 -29.26 33.27 1.13
CA VAL A 503 -30.50 32.94 1.84
C VAL A 503 -30.68 33.86 3.05
N PRO A 504 -31.42 34.99 2.90
CA PRO A 504 -31.67 35.92 4.01
C PRO A 504 -32.32 35.23 5.21
N GLY A 505 -31.87 35.57 6.42
CA GLY A 505 -32.34 35.02 7.69
C GLY A 505 -31.79 33.64 8.06
N LEU A 506 -31.00 32.99 7.19
CA LEU A 506 -30.35 31.73 7.49
C LEU A 506 -28.91 31.98 7.95
N PHE A 507 -28.59 31.55 9.17
CA PHE A 507 -27.27 31.70 9.78
C PHE A 507 -26.55 30.36 9.82
N ALA A 508 -25.23 30.40 9.59
CA ALA A 508 -24.38 29.22 9.71
C ALA A 508 -23.02 29.58 10.29
N SER A 509 -22.38 28.59 10.93
CA SER A 509 -21.05 28.73 11.49
C SER A 509 -19.97 28.45 10.45
N LYS A 510 -18.92 29.29 10.44
CA LYS A 510 -17.69 29.07 9.67
C LYS A 510 -16.46 29.19 10.55
N VAL A 511 -15.39 28.50 10.17
CA VAL A 511 -14.08 28.65 10.82
C VAL A 511 -13.33 29.83 10.22
N GLU A 512 -12.69 30.62 11.08
CA GLU A 512 -11.65 31.56 10.69
C GLU A 512 -10.34 31.15 11.36
N TRP A 513 -9.35 30.83 10.54
CA TRP A 513 -8.04 30.42 11.02
C TRP A 513 -7.29 31.59 11.66
N GLY A 514 -6.60 31.30 12.76
CA GLY A 514 -5.75 32.23 13.48
C GLY A 514 -4.27 31.93 13.26
N VAL A 515 -3.48 32.07 14.32
CA VAL A 515 -2.01 32.00 14.26
C VAL A 515 -1.51 30.56 14.34
N PHE A 516 -0.36 30.31 13.70
CA PHE A 516 0.39 29.08 13.89
C PHE A 516 1.06 29.07 15.27
N LEU A 517 1.10 27.88 15.88
CA LEU A 517 1.70 27.60 17.18
C LEU A 517 2.83 26.60 16.97
N ASP A 518 4.09 26.98 17.21
CA ASP A 518 5.25 26.06 17.12
C ASP A 518 5.60 25.48 18.49
N GLU A 519 4.66 24.74 19.06
CA GLU A 519 4.82 24.06 20.35
C GLU A 519 4.37 22.60 20.21
N ASP A 520 4.75 21.74 21.14
CA ASP A 520 4.23 20.37 21.17
C ASP A 520 2.75 20.33 21.57
N ALA A 521 2.04 19.29 21.15
CA ALA A 521 0.60 19.17 21.37
C ALA A 521 0.21 19.21 22.85
N LYS A 522 1.05 18.66 23.73
CA LYS A 522 0.77 18.64 25.16
C LYS A 522 0.88 20.06 25.72
N THR A 523 1.93 20.81 25.40
CA THR A 523 2.07 22.21 25.82
C THR A 523 0.93 23.09 25.30
N ILE A 524 0.53 22.93 24.04
CA ILE A 524 -0.59 23.70 23.47
C ILE A 524 -1.90 23.42 24.23
N LEU A 525 -2.12 22.18 24.65
CA LEU A 525 -3.37 21.73 25.28
C LEU A 525 -3.36 21.79 26.82
N ASP A 526 -2.21 21.70 27.49
CA ASP A 526 -2.07 21.86 28.94
C ASP A 526 -2.20 23.34 29.34
N ASN A 527 -2.07 24.26 28.38
CA ASN A 527 -2.51 25.64 28.50
C ASN A 527 -4.04 25.80 28.36
N ALA A 528 -4.80 24.71 28.40
CA ALA A 528 -6.25 24.77 28.49
C ALA A 528 -6.69 25.40 29.82
N ALA A 529 -7.75 26.20 29.75
CA ALA A 529 -8.38 26.78 30.93
C ALA A 529 -8.53 25.72 32.03
N PRO A 530 -8.37 26.08 33.32
CA PRO A 530 -8.82 25.23 34.40
C PRO A 530 -10.35 25.23 34.38
N SER A 531 -10.97 24.49 33.46
CA SER A 531 -12.41 24.32 33.41
C SER A 531 -12.79 23.07 34.17
N GLN A 532 -13.37 23.34 35.35
CA GLN A 532 -14.14 22.48 36.24
C GLN A 532 -13.33 21.50 37.09
N GLN A 533 -13.17 21.88 38.37
CA GLN A 533 -13.18 20.93 39.48
C GLN A 533 -14.16 19.80 39.16
N LYS A 534 -13.68 18.56 39.28
CA LYS A 534 -14.49 17.34 39.22
C LYS A 534 -15.81 17.59 39.95
N VAL A 535 -16.92 17.61 39.21
CA VAL A 535 -18.21 17.30 39.82
C VAL A 535 -18.06 15.85 40.27
N SER A 536 -17.88 15.66 41.56
CA SER A 536 -17.70 14.36 42.16
C SER A 536 -18.89 13.47 41.81
N ALA A 537 -18.71 12.15 41.71
CA ALA A 537 -19.82 11.21 41.51
C ALA A 537 -20.94 11.40 42.55
N ARG A 538 -20.64 12.05 43.68
CA ARG A 538 -21.59 12.47 44.70
C ARG A 538 -22.41 13.69 44.26
N GLU A 539 -21.82 14.71 43.68
CA GLU A 539 -22.53 15.90 43.16
C GLU A 539 -23.38 15.55 41.92
N GLU A 540 -22.91 14.64 41.06
CA GLU A 540 -23.71 14.12 39.94
C GLU A 540 -24.93 13.32 40.45
N ALA A 541 -24.74 12.49 41.49
CA ALA A 541 -25.86 11.80 42.14
C ALA A 541 -26.80 12.75 42.89
N THR A 542 -26.29 13.85 43.46
CA THR A 542 -27.09 14.90 44.11
C THR A 542 -27.97 15.61 43.10
N SER A 543 -27.38 16.16 42.02
CA SER A 543 -28.14 16.88 40.99
C SER A 543 -29.17 15.99 40.29
N PHE A 544 -28.84 14.72 40.06
CA PHE A 544 -29.78 13.78 39.46
C PHE A 544 -30.95 13.43 40.39
N LEU A 545 -30.71 13.27 41.70
CA LEU A 545 -31.78 13.03 42.68
C LEU A 545 -32.69 14.25 42.84
N GLU A 546 -32.15 15.47 42.81
CA GLU A 546 -32.94 16.70 42.79
C GLU A 546 -33.83 16.77 41.54
N GLN A 547 -33.29 16.41 40.37
CA GLN A 547 -34.02 16.47 39.11
C GLN A 547 -35.19 15.48 39.06
N ILE A 548 -34.98 14.20 39.42
CA ILE A 548 -36.04 13.19 39.29
C ILE A 548 -37.11 13.28 40.38
N LEU A 549 -36.81 13.95 41.49
CA LEU A 549 -37.76 14.17 42.59
C LEU A 549 -38.38 15.58 42.57
N ALA A 550 -38.01 16.43 41.61
CA ALA A 550 -38.54 17.79 41.48
C ALA A 550 -40.04 17.83 41.12
N ASP A 551 -40.55 16.79 40.46
CA ASP A 551 -41.96 16.67 40.08
C ASP A 551 -42.79 15.87 41.11
N GLY A 552 -42.21 15.59 42.28
CA GLY A 552 -42.86 14.95 43.41
C GLY A 552 -42.30 13.57 43.81
N PRO A 553 -42.95 12.89 44.78
CA PRO A 553 -42.42 11.66 45.38
C PRO A 553 -42.33 10.48 44.39
N LEU A 554 -41.19 9.79 44.37
CA LEU A 554 -40.99 8.57 43.57
C LEU A 554 -40.76 7.34 44.46
N ARG A 555 -41.12 6.15 43.97
CA ARG A 555 -40.82 4.90 44.68
C ARG A 555 -39.32 4.64 44.64
N GLN A 556 -38.78 4.10 45.73
CA GLN A 556 -37.36 3.75 45.83
C GLN A 556 -36.89 2.84 44.69
N ARG A 557 -37.76 1.94 44.22
CA ARG A 557 -37.46 1.05 43.10
C ARG A 557 -37.23 1.85 41.81
N ASP A 558 -38.11 2.79 41.50
CA ASP A 558 -38.06 3.58 40.28
C ASP A 558 -36.86 4.55 40.31
N VAL A 559 -36.56 5.11 41.48
CA VAL A 559 -35.32 5.88 41.73
C VAL A 559 -34.09 5.00 41.47
N LYS A 560 -34.08 3.76 41.95
CA LYS A 560 -32.97 2.83 41.77
C LYS A 560 -32.76 2.49 40.29
N GLU A 561 -33.82 2.12 39.58
CA GLU A 561 -33.78 1.82 38.14
C GLU A 561 -33.31 3.04 37.33
N ALA A 562 -33.80 4.25 37.63
CA ALA A 562 -33.36 5.49 36.98
C ALA A 562 -31.87 5.81 37.24
N THR A 563 -31.37 5.55 38.45
CA THR A 563 -29.96 5.76 38.79
C THR A 563 -29.03 4.72 38.18
N GLU A 564 -29.49 3.47 38.01
CA GLU A 564 -28.74 2.41 37.34
C GLU A 564 -28.60 2.70 35.84
N VAL A 565 -29.64 3.22 35.19
CA VAL A 565 -29.57 3.70 33.79
C VAL A 565 -28.55 4.84 33.62
N LYS A 566 -28.37 5.69 34.65
CA LYS A 566 -27.33 6.73 34.69
C LYS A 566 -25.94 6.23 35.10
N GLY A 567 -25.79 4.93 35.42
CA GLY A 567 -24.51 4.35 35.83
C GLY A 567 -24.04 4.78 37.23
N LEU A 568 -24.94 5.29 38.07
CA LEU A 568 -24.61 5.74 39.42
C LEU A 568 -24.61 4.55 40.39
N ALA A 569 -23.50 4.31 41.08
CA ALA A 569 -23.41 3.27 42.08
C ALA A 569 -24.40 3.54 43.24
N TRP A 570 -25.18 2.53 43.63
CA TRP A 570 -26.22 2.70 44.66
C TRP A 570 -25.69 3.20 46.01
N ALA A 571 -24.44 2.88 46.36
CA ALA A 571 -23.78 3.42 47.54
C ALA A 571 -23.58 4.94 47.47
N THR A 572 -23.32 5.48 46.29
CA THR A 572 -23.18 6.92 46.03
C THR A 572 -24.54 7.62 46.08
N VAL A 573 -25.58 7.01 45.51
CA VAL A 573 -26.97 7.49 45.58
C VAL A 573 -27.46 7.57 47.03
N ARG A 574 -27.14 6.56 47.87
CA ARG A 574 -27.47 6.61 49.31
C ARG A 574 -26.76 7.75 50.05
N ARG A 575 -25.52 8.08 49.68
CA ARG A 575 -24.77 9.21 50.28
C ARG A 575 -25.31 10.56 49.81
N ALA A 576 -25.74 10.67 48.55
CA ALA A 576 -26.41 11.85 48.01
C ALA A 576 -27.79 12.04 48.66
N LYS A 577 -28.55 10.96 48.85
CA LYS A 577 -29.81 10.95 49.61
C LYS A 577 -29.64 11.54 51.02
N THR A 578 -28.61 11.12 51.75
CA THR A 578 -28.32 11.66 53.09
C THR A 578 -27.90 13.13 53.04
N LEU A 579 -27.16 13.53 52.00
CA LEU A 579 -26.71 14.92 51.82
C LEU A 579 -27.89 15.87 51.53
N LEU A 580 -28.84 15.43 50.70
CA LEU A 580 -30.03 16.20 50.31
C LEU A 580 -31.17 16.20 51.33
N GLY A 581 -31.05 15.41 52.40
CA GLY A 581 -32.13 15.28 53.39
C GLY A 581 -33.42 14.69 52.81
N ILE A 582 -33.33 13.83 51.78
CA ILE A 582 -34.50 13.18 51.15
C ILE A 582 -35.32 12.45 52.20
N VAL A 583 -36.60 12.81 52.28
CA VAL A 583 -37.57 12.23 53.21
C VAL A 583 -38.05 10.90 52.65
N THR A 584 -38.14 9.87 53.49
CA THR A 584 -38.67 8.57 53.08
C THR A 584 -39.88 8.15 53.90
N LYS A 585 -41.02 7.96 53.22
CA LYS A 585 -42.28 7.53 53.84
C LYS A 585 -42.63 6.13 53.36
N LYS A 586 -43.01 5.25 54.28
CA LYS A 586 -43.54 3.92 53.94
C LYS A 586 -45.04 4.06 53.68
N LYS A 587 -45.49 3.84 52.45
CA LYS A 587 -46.93 3.81 52.11
C LYS A 587 -47.44 2.37 52.17
N ALA A 588 -48.62 2.19 52.77
CA ALA A 588 -49.34 0.92 52.76
C ALA A 588 -49.95 0.69 51.38
N TYR A 589 -49.67 -0.46 50.80
CA TYR A 589 -50.25 -0.91 49.53
C TYR A 589 -50.23 -2.42 49.56
N SER A 590 -51.42 -3.03 49.76
CA SER A 590 -51.59 -4.45 50.12
C SER A 590 -50.69 -4.91 51.28
N ASP A 591 -50.56 -6.22 51.51
CA ASP A 591 -49.78 -6.80 52.61
C ASP A 591 -48.25 -6.54 52.53
N ALA A 592 -47.78 -5.80 51.51
CA ALA A 592 -46.38 -5.41 51.33
C ALA A 592 -46.23 -3.93 50.94
N GLY A 593 -46.13 -3.05 51.95
CA GLY A 593 -45.91 -1.61 51.71
C GLY A 593 -44.58 -1.28 51.00
N TYR A 594 -44.51 -0.11 50.36
CA TYR A 594 -43.34 0.39 49.63
C TYR A 594 -42.80 1.70 50.21
N TRP A 595 -41.55 2.02 49.89
CA TRP A 595 -40.89 3.26 50.31
C TRP A 595 -40.90 4.30 49.19
N GLU A 596 -41.44 5.48 49.48
CA GLU A 596 -41.35 6.67 48.63
C GLU A 596 -40.24 7.59 49.12
N TRP A 597 -39.58 8.28 48.18
CA TRP A 597 -38.55 9.28 48.40
C TRP A 597 -39.07 10.61 47.87
N SER A 598 -38.90 11.69 48.63
CA SER A 598 -39.27 13.05 48.22
C SER A 598 -38.24 14.07 48.71
N LEU A 599 -38.15 15.22 48.04
CA LEU A 599 -37.33 16.33 48.53
C LEU A 599 -37.89 16.89 49.85
N PRO A 600 -37.03 17.42 50.75
CA PRO A 600 -37.49 18.06 51.97
C PRO A 600 -38.32 19.31 51.64
N GLY A 601 -39.58 19.34 52.08
CA GLY A 601 -40.52 20.44 51.83
C GLY A 601 -41.75 20.05 51.00
N GLU A 602 -41.68 18.97 50.21
CA GLU A 602 -42.81 18.50 49.38
C GLU A 602 -43.70 17.46 50.08
N GLY A 603 -43.70 17.47 51.41
CA GLY A 603 -44.47 16.55 52.26
C GLY A 603 -45.60 17.22 53.03
N VAL A 604 -46.10 18.37 52.59
CA VAL A 604 -47.27 19.04 53.20
C VAL A 604 -48.42 19.02 52.19
N GLU A 605 -49.13 17.90 52.11
CA GLU A 605 -50.51 17.92 51.65
C GLU A 605 -51.37 18.45 52.80
N VAL A 606 -51.97 19.62 52.57
CA VAL A 606 -53.12 20.13 53.31
C VAL A 606 -54.32 19.27 52.91
N GLU A 607 -54.84 18.45 53.82
CA GLU A 607 -56.14 17.80 53.63
C GLU A 607 -57.30 18.79 53.87
N PRO A 608 -58.37 18.76 53.07
CA PRO A 608 -59.55 19.60 53.28
C PRO A 608 -60.55 18.97 54.26
N ALA A 609 -60.98 19.82 55.21
CA ALA A 609 -62.26 19.90 55.94
C ALA A 609 -62.79 18.67 56.72
N GLU A 610 -62.97 18.84 58.04
CA GLU A 610 -64.23 18.54 58.76
C GLU A 610 -64.24 19.22 60.14
N PHE A 611 -65.28 20.01 60.43
CA PHE A 611 -65.59 20.47 61.79
C PHE A 611 -66.17 19.29 62.59
N PRO A 612 -65.73 19.07 63.84
CA PRO A 612 -66.67 19.31 64.94
C PRO A 612 -66.04 19.98 66.18
N THR A 613 -66.87 20.82 66.81
CA THR A 613 -66.95 21.25 68.24
C THR A 613 -66.10 20.39 69.21
N ASP A 614 -65.31 20.92 70.17
CA ASP A 614 -65.76 21.68 71.35
C ASP A 614 -64.56 22.10 72.25
N PHE A 615 -64.79 23.11 73.11
CA PHE A 615 -64.05 23.52 74.33
C PHE A 615 -62.60 24.08 74.31
N ASP A 616 -62.53 25.41 74.31
CA ASP A 616 -62.03 26.28 75.41
C ASP A 616 -60.77 25.85 76.20
N GLN A 617 -59.66 26.62 76.08
CA GLN A 617 -59.08 27.43 77.18
C GLN A 617 -57.64 27.93 76.93
N THR A 618 -57.54 29.26 76.82
CA THR A 618 -56.59 30.20 77.47
C THR A 618 -55.05 30.05 77.40
N VAL A 619 -54.45 31.02 76.67
CA VAL A 619 -53.61 32.14 77.18
C VAL A 619 -52.11 31.95 77.52
N ALA A 620 -51.33 32.92 76.98
CA ALA A 620 -50.10 33.55 77.49
C ALA A 620 -48.78 32.78 77.40
N ASN A 621 -47.59 33.37 77.23
CA ASN A 621 -47.09 34.75 77.12
C ASN A 621 -45.62 34.62 76.63
N LEU A 622 -45.19 35.39 75.63
CA LEU A 622 -44.37 36.63 75.70
C LEU A 622 -42.92 36.50 76.23
N GLY A 623 -42.00 37.10 75.43
CA GLY A 623 -40.62 37.52 75.75
C GLY A 623 -39.56 36.65 75.05
N SER A 624 -38.87 37.00 73.95
CA SER A 624 -38.25 38.26 73.49
C SER A 624 -37.12 38.77 74.42
N PRO A 625 -36.11 39.49 73.89
CA PRO A 625 -34.92 38.99 73.18
C PRO A 625 -33.64 39.66 73.77
N ASP A 626 -32.46 39.52 73.13
CA ASP A 626 -31.46 40.61 72.91
C ASP A 626 -30.07 40.06 72.51
N THR A 627 -29.60 40.42 71.29
CA THR A 627 -28.46 41.32 70.93
C THR A 627 -27.10 40.61 70.86
N CYS A 628 -26.52 40.41 69.67
CA CYS A 628 -25.66 41.33 68.88
C CYS A 628 -24.35 41.73 69.58
N GLU A 629 -23.19 41.32 69.04
CA GLU A 629 -22.05 42.22 68.73
C GLU A 629 -20.91 41.48 68.00
N ASP A 630 -20.15 42.29 67.25
CA ASP A 630 -19.22 41.97 66.17
C ASP A 630 -17.76 41.64 66.60
N ASP A 631 -17.07 40.98 65.65
CA ASP A 631 -15.64 41.14 65.27
C ASP A 631 -14.50 40.65 66.20
N PRO A 632 -13.21 40.51 65.74
CA PRO A 632 -12.68 40.22 64.39
C PRO A 632 -11.43 39.27 64.37
N LYS A 633 -10.88 39.05 63.16
CA LYS A 633 -9.45 38.79 62.80
C LYS A 633 -8.82 37.39 62.95
N MET A 634 -8.47 36.86 61.75
CA MET A 634 -7.20 36.28 61.31
C MET A 634 -6.27 35.56 62.31
N LEU A 635 -5.93 34.30 62.00
CA LEU A 635 -4.53 33.84 61.96
C LEU A 635 -4.37 32.53 61.15
N THR A 636 -3.18 32.46 60.57
CA THR A 636 -2.64 31.52 59.59
C THR A 636 -2.19 30.16 60.13
N CYS A 637 -1.97 29.24 59.17
CA CYS A 637 -0.92 28.21 59.09
C CYS A 637 -1.30 26.78 59.51
N SER A 638 -1.44 25.92 58.50
CA SER A 638 -0.63 24.70 58.25
C SER A 638 -0.88 24.22 56.83
#